data_AF-A0A961Y2S7-F1
#
_entry.id   AF-A0A961Y2S7-F1
#
_cell.length_a   1.000
_cell.length_b   1.000
_cell.length_c   1.000
_cell.angle_alpha   90.00
_cell.angle_beta   90.00
_cell.angle_gamma   90.00
#
_symmetry.space_group_name_H-M   'P 1'
#
loop_
_entity.id
_entity.type
_entity.pdbx_description
1 polymer ?
#
loop_
_entity_poly.entity_id
_entity_poly.type
_entity_poly.pdbx_seq_one_letter_code
_entity_poly.pdbx_strand_id
1 'polypeptide(L)'
;MENGKELDGQSPEKLLAASATSLKPILEFARPHVPSDLLLLLVGLVGRTDLFRAVARQSLSVTEHDIARIWSRIDSDVALHFQPETFGQKFEDKRLSRFVQFQSLTVPPSEISTETLTGTIANLPTGEVKPLGVLGNVHVGWKNFWHNKQLIGARTLQIAAFSGTAVTSADVKTLCLTLAEVFIGYRKEQAACLEALDRLADECDRLDQATVDAARAELEDRLPQVLDELRPQNGSGLWEARKAYRDRIDSHPAGKRQEEARPAAKRELWEKVASPKKADELLIAIRQRIKDYGYDPSRVLFELFQNADDATHQHPVSTEGRFRLEYGHDRLAVSHWGRLINHPGPNVDEGIKKGWRNDLFNMLLMNLSEKREDVTGRFGLGFKSVHLLSRRVSIASHFVSCRIKGGMLPEAWAEGRELSVRRSAHGRPATVIEVEIDPEGHEDVGRALADFTQAAPWLPAMSRSVRHIEIDASGDWSAEFCELDAQRIRLVSFGGRGFGHALALDLGEETTLFLPLDMQGPVAAPEGLPRLWLLAPLAEVLSVGWLMNGRRFRVDPGRGRLAGSETERQGMFAEFGRTLGLRLVELHDLVTQHWAVLAERAGLSDRSEDRGPQGFLRSLDRLFAKDQGDPLASQLHGKDRGFGRLIAERSALATGLPMPFSPFLRAHEARFVMMGAIADRKLLASLNDWQAMSVIGGAAIAEEVADRIESLGFDRPRSFKLVDLLRHEIGAEKRAAPDLAQRLGRLVDDDLVKSLDKQEEGELLEFLSSLLFKMSDGRWHTAALPPQNATDGDEEERRVLGFAPSKHLADRDYDGAALTFYRLAMRQSGFQRGPIALAQWAKLASDEALQCAVLSYILKGRHGRELGQLLAEDRPGWLPNTSDEFRACPFAKAVAPEDLPELLGILYPIEQRLLWSGGVQPEAEHKPADSQAFLRRLHDWWQENHQKERMTYEARVYPHGFHPRNLAAQDVASRREDWFTFFALAIFRTLGRAPEGAHRNFVTKARQTGWWQEMAEAKLPNDPSPWLLRLEDFARADAWRIDYPQWRRALADLYVLARWLPDYIDAYRNLPKVLQTQKVISLKEVWKLSASPIWQRRGLEGAPLTQSLGLGANWLIREGLRAGLWGEDERNCLYPYGWAASDRVRRLCRSELDLDLGEAGDMDQTREIYGIVKDHLGPDDAGFFGDLDLPMQIISDGRHEQQLLMISARHGFLGSDYRVLDDDLMVTNYDEA
;
A
#
# COMPACT_ATOMS: atom_id res chain seq x y z
N MET A 1 64.68 -39.26 73.88
CA MET A 1 63.82 -40.10 73.01
C MET A 1 63.01 -40.97 73.96
N GLU A 2 61.74 -40.64 74.19
CA GLU A 2 60.75 -41.56 74.74
C GLU A 2 59.36 -40.90 74.68
N ASN A 3 58.44 -41.60 74.01
CA ASN A 3 56.98 -41.50 74.09
C ASN A 3 56.29 -40.17 73.75
N GLY A 4 56.38 -39.77 72.48
CA GLY A 4 55.31 -38.99 71.83
C GLY A 4 54.54 -39.91 70.90
N LYS A 5 53.33 -40.35 71.28
CA LYS A 5 52.41 -41.02 70.37
C LYS A 5 52.21 -40.14 69.14
N GLU A 6 52.55 -40.61 67.94
CA GLU A 6 51.89 -40.13 66.73
C GLU A 6 50.39 -40.31 66.98
N LEU A 7 49.64 -39.20 66.99
CA LEU A 7 48.18 -39.27 67.00
C LEU A 7 47.77 -39.93 65.68
N ASP A 8 47.28 -41.16 65.81
CA ASP A 8 46.81 -41.98 64.71
C ASP A 8 45.83 -41.15 63.87
N GLY A 9 46.22 -40.88 62.62
CA GLY A 9 45.35 -40.29 61.61
C GLY A 9 45.44 -38.78 61.34
N GLN A 10 46.24 -37.97 62.05
CA GLN A 10 46.40 -36.52 61.77
C GLN A 10 47.80 -36.16 61.25
N SER A 11 48.04 -36.34 59.95
CA SER A 11 49.25 -35.81 59.29
C SER A 11 49.19 -34.28 59.19
N PRO A 12 50.35 -33.57 59.09
CA PRO A 12 50.39 -32.13 58.83
C PRO A 12 49.57 -31.74 57.60
N GLU A 13 49.60 -32.57 56.56
CA GLU A 13 48.82 -32.40 55.33
C GLU A 13 47.30 -32.39 55.60
N LYS A 14 46.80 -33.30 56.45
CA LYS A 14 45.39 -33.33 56.84
C LYS A 14 44.98 -32.12 57.67
N LEU A 15 45.84 -31.66 58.57
CA LEU A 15 45.59 -30.46 59.39
C LEU A 15 45.64 -29.17 58.55
N LEU A 16 46.56 -29.09 57.60
CA LEU A 16 46.63 -28.02 56.61
C LEU A 16 45.35 -27.97 55.76
N ALA A 17 44.89 -29.12 55.25
CA ALA A 17 43.65 -29.22 54.47
C ALA A 17 42.41 -28.86 55.31
N ALA A 18 42.34 -29.30 56.57
CA ALA A 18 41.27 -28.94 57.49
C ALA A 18 41.27 -27.44 57.82
N SER A 19 42.44 -26.84 58.05
CA SER A 19 42.61 -25.40 58.29
C SER A 19 42.12 -24.59 57.09
N ALA A 20 42.58 -24.92 55.88
CA ALA A 20 42.14 -24.26 54.65
C ALA A 20 40.62 -24.38 54.42
N THR A 21 40.08 -25.59 54.54
CA THR A 21 38.64 -25.85 54.31
C THR A 21 37.77 -25.09 55.33
N SER A 22 38.22 -25.02 56.57
CA SER A 22 37.47 -24.38 57.66
C SER A 22 37.35 -22.86 57.55
N LEU A 23 38.17 -22.20 56.71
CA LEU A 23 38.04 -20.78 56.42
C LEU A 23 36.85 -20.46 55.51
N LYS A 24 36.39 -21.40 54.67
CA LYS A 24 35.35 -21.13 53.65
C LYS A 24 34.10 -20.45 54.22
N PRO A 25 33.47 -20.94 55.32
CA PRO A 25 32.26 -20.31 55.85
C PRO A 25 32.49 -18.88 56.37
N ILE A 26 33.70 -18.60 56.88
CA ILE A 26 34.06 -17.25 57.37
C ILE A 26 34.22 -16.29 56.19
N LEU A 27 34.89 -16.74 55.13
CA LEU A 27 35.07 -15.96 53.91
C LEU A 27 33.72 -15.69 53.24
N GLU A 28 32.84 -16.69 53.16
CA GLU A 28 31.49 -16.54 52.59
C GLU A 28 30.61 -15.59 53.40
N PHE A 29 30.74 -15.61 54.73
CA PHE A 29 30.04 -14.68 55.63
C PHE A 29 30.53 -13.23 55.49
N ALA A 30 31.85 -13.00 55.33
CA ALA A 30 32.43 -11.67 55.27
C ALA A 30 32.44 -11.04 53.86
N ARG A 31 32.57 -11.87 52.82
CA ARG A 31 32.69 -11.47 51.41
C ARG A 31 31.68 -10.41 50.92
N PRO A 32 30.39 -10.45 51.28
CA PRO A 32 29.42 -9.48 50.77
C PRO A 32 29.64 -8.04 51.26
N HIS A 33 30.44 -7.87 52.33
CA HIS A 33 30.53 -6.61 53.06
C HIS A 33 31.95 -6.02 53.06
N VAL A 34 32.96 -6.88 52.87
CA VAL A 34 34.37 -6.53 53.05
C VAL A 34 35.14 -6.75 51.73
N PRO A 35 36.07 -5.86 51.37
CA PRO A 35 36.87 -6.01 50.16
C PRO A 35 37.62 -7.35 50.06
N SER A 36 37.69 -7.89 48.84
CA SER A 36 38.39 -9.15 48.55
C SER A 36 39.86 -9.12 48.95
N ASP A 37 40.53 -7.97 48.85
CA ASP A 37 41.95 -7.83 49.20
C ASP A 37 42.20 -7.99 50.70
N LEU A 38 41.30 -7.47 51.54
CA LEU A 38 41.40 -7.63 53.00
C LEU A 38 41.12 -9.08 53.41
N LEU A 39 40.22 -9.76 52.70
CA LEU A 39 39.98 -11.20 52.89
C LEU A 39 41.14 -12.05 52.35
N LEU A 40 41.79 -11.64 51.25
CA LEU A 40 43.01 -12.27 50.75
C LEU A 40 44.17 -12.13 51.73
N LEU A 41 44.28 -10.99 52.42
CA LEU A 41 45.24 -10.77 53.49
C LEU A 41 44.98 -11.72 54.66
N LEU A 42 43.71 -11.89 55.09
CA LEU A 42 43.31 -12.87 56.10
C LEU A 42 43.72 -14.29 55.71
N VAL A 43 43.41 -14.72 54.48
CA VAL A 43 43.80 -16.05 54.00
C VAL A 43 45.32 -16.19 53.98
N GLY A 44 46.04 -15.21 53.44
CA GLY A 44 47.50 -15.24 53.33
C GLY A 44 48.23 -15.21 54.67
N LEU A 45 47.62 -14.62 55.70
CA LEU A 45 48.11 -14.66 57.07
C LEU A 45 48.00 -16.08 57.65
N VAL A 46 46.89 -16.78 57.40
CA VAL A 46 46.66 -18.15 57.89
C VAL A 46 47.47 -19.18 57.09
N GLY A 47 47.54 -19.06 55.77
CA GLY A 47 48.28 -20.02 54.93
C GLY A 47 48.41 -19.58 53.46
N ARG A 48 49.52 -19.97 52.82
CA ARG A 48 49.88 -19.56 51.45
C ARG A 48 50.16 -20.73 50.48
N THR A 49 49.76 -21.95 50.84
CA THR A 49 49.91 -23.14 49.97
C THR A 49 48.81 -23.22 48.90
N ASP A 50 48.94 -24.16 47.95
CA ASP A 50 47.98 -24.34 46.86
C ASP A 50 46.53 -24.60 47.33
N LEU A 51 46.37 -25.23 48.51
CA LEU A 51 45.06 -25.43 49.12
C LEU A 51 44.40 -24.11 49.55
N PHE A 52 45.16 -23.19 50.14
CA PHE A 52 44.66 -21.86 50.50
C PHE A 52 44.43 -20.99 49.25
N ARG A 53 45.26 -21.14 48.20
CA ARG A 53 45.00 -20.52 46.89
C ARG A 53 43.69 -20.99 46.30
N ALA A 54 43.41 -22.29 46.37
CA ALA A 54 42.15 -22.87 45.90
C ALA A 54 40.95 -22.34 46.71
N VAL A 55 41.07 -22.25 48.04
CA VAL A 55 40.03 -21.68 48.91
C VAL A 55 39.78 -20.20 48.58
N ALA A 56 40.83 -19.39 48.44
CA ALA A 56 40.71 -17.98 48.06
C ALA A 56 39.98 -17.82 46.71
N ARG A 57 40.39 -18.56 45.67
CA ARG A 57 39.75 -18.51 44.35
C ARG A 57 38.27 -18.93 44.41
N GLN A 58 37.97 -20.02 45.10
CA GLN A 58 36.60 -20.55 45.22
C GLN A 58 35.69 -19.62 46.02
N SER A 59 36.14 -19.12 47.17
CA SER A 59 35.31 -18.36 48.09
C SER A 59 35.23 -16.87 47.76
N LEU A 60 36.27 -16.26 47.18
CA LEU A 60 36.37 -14.81 46.97
C LEU A 60 36.24 -14.37 45.49
N SER A 61 36.15 -15.29 44.54
CA SER A 61 36.07 -14.97 43.10
C SER A 61 37.25 -14.13 42.59
N VAL A 62 38.46 -14.43 43.06
CA VAL A 62 39.73 -13.74 42.77
C VAL A 62 40.65 -14.58 41.86
N THR A 63 41.65 -13.96 41.25
CA THR A 63 42.65 -14.62 40.38
C THR A 63 43.95 -14.93 41.10
N GLU A 64 44.79 -15.75 40.47
CA GLU A 64 46.18 -15.95 40.93
C GLU A 64 46.99 -14.64 40.93
N HIS A 65 46.69 -13.69 40.04
CA HIS A 65 47.36 -12.39 40.06
C HIS A 65 46.98 -11.58 41.31
N ASP A 66 45.69 -11.54 41.68
CA ASP A 66 45.21 -10.86 42.89
C ASP A 66 45.84 -11.47 44.15
N ILE A 67 45.87 -12.80 44.22
CA ILE A 67 46.50 -13.56 45.30
C ILE A 67 47.99 -13.23 45.39
N ALA A 68 48.71 -13.31 44.26
CA ALA A 68 50.13 -13.02 44.21
C ALA A 68 50.44 -11.56 44.59
N ARG A 69 49.60 -10.61 44.17
CA ARG A 69 49.73 -9.18 44.50
C ARG A 69 49.64 -8.94 46.00
N ILE A 70 48.64 -9.48 46.69
CA ILE A 70 48.48 -9.26 48.13
C ILE A 70 49.49 -10.07 48.94
N TRP A 71 49.74 -11.32 48.55
CA TRP A 71 50.62 -12.18 49.34
C TRP A 71 52.09 -11.83 49.21
N SER A 72 52.54 -11.28 48.08
CA SER A 72 53.92 -10.77 47.95
C SER A 72 54.15 -9.55 48.84
N ARG A 73 53.11 -8.73 49.07
CA ARG A 73 53.17 -7.59 49.99
C ARG A 73 53.30 -8.00 51.45
N ILE A 74 52.80 -9.17 51.83
CA ILE A 74 53.10 -9.73 53.16
C ILE A 74 54.61 -9.97 53.29
N ASP A 75 55.29 -10.40 52.23
CA ASP A 75 56.74 -10.61 52.26
C ASP A 75 57.53 -9.29 52.20
N SER A 76 57.13 -8.37 51.33
CA SER A 76 57.85 -7.10 51.14
C SER A 76 57.58 -6.07 52.23
N ASP A 77 56.38 -6.05 52.81
CA ASP A 77 55.95 -4.97 53.70
C ASP A 77 55.89 -5.42 55.15
N VAL A 78 55.53 -6.68 55.41
CA VAL A 78 55.34 -7.21 56.78
C VAL A 78 56.54 -8.04 57.24
N ALA A 79 57.01 -9.00 56.42
CA ALA A 79 58.07 -9.92 56.81
C ALA A 79 59.44 -9.23 56.99
N LEU A 80 59.70 -8.10 56.33
CA LEU A 80 60.90 -7.28 56.55
C LEU A 80 61.07 -6.81 57.99
N HIS A 81 59.96 -6.70 58.74
CA HIS A 81 59.96 -6.24 60.13
C HIS A 81 59.88 -7.38 61.16
N PHE A 82 59.93 -8.64 60.72
CA PHE A 82 59.86 -9.81 61.60
C PHE A 82 61.09 -9.94 62.49
N GLN A 83 60.88 -10.18 63.78
CA GLN A 83 61.96 -10.44 64.74
C GLN A 83 62.02 -11.94 65.07
N PRO A 84 63.08 -12.67 64.71
CA PRO A 84 63.16 -14.09 65.03
C PRO A 84 63.31 -14.33 66.54
N GLU A 85 62.49 -15.22 67.10
CA GLU A 85 62.53 -15.67 68.51
C GLU A 85 63.73 -16.61 68.76
N THR A 86 64.18 -17.30 67.71
CA THR A 86 65.35 -18.19 67.73
C THR A 86 66.23 -17.96 66.51
N PHE A 87 67.55 -18.14 66.67
CA PHE A 87 68.51 -17.95 65.58
C PHE A 87 68.17 -18.82 64.35
N GLY A 88 68.04 -18.18 63.19
CA GLY A 88 67.71 -18.85 61.93
C GLY A 88 66.21 -19.06 61.65
N GLN A 89 65.32 -18.65 62.55
CA GLN A 89 63.87 -18.69 62.33
C GLN A 89 63.47 -17.74 61.19
N LYS A 90 62.70 -18.26 60.23
CA LYS A 90 62.09 -17.49 59.14
C LYS A 90 60.66 -17.12 59.50
N PHE A 91 60.17 -16.05 58.88
CA PHE A 91 58.78 -15.58 59.03
C PHE A 91 57.73 -16.67 58.74
N GLU A 92 58.03 -17.62 57.85
CA GLU A 92 57.06 -18.66 57.47
C GLU A 92 56.99 -19.86 58.42
N ASP A 93 58.00 -20.06 59.28
CA ASP A 93 58.20 -21.30 60.03
C ASP A 93 57.02 -21.61 60.97
N LYS A 94 56.42 -20.57 61.57
CA LYS A 94 55.24 -20.72 62.43
C LYS A 94 54.01 -21.19 61.65
N ARG A 95 53.76 -20.67 60.44
CA ARG A 95 52.63 -21.10 59.60
C ARG A 95 52.78 -22.55 59.12
N LEU A 96 54.01 -23.04 58.99
CA LEU A 96 54.29 -24.43 58.63
C LEU A 96 54.18 -25.41 59.82
N SER A 97 54.15 -24.89 61.06
CA SER A 97 54.11 -25.71 62.29
C SER A 97 52.88 -25.46 63.18
N ARG A 98 52.03 -24.47 62.85
CA ARG A 98 50.83 -24.10 63.60
C ARG A 98 49.61 -24.14 62.68
N PHE A 99 48.65 -25.00 63.01
CA PHE A 99 47.42 -25.18 62.23
C PHE A 99 46.19 -24.76 63.03
N VAL A 100 45.38 -23.87 62.46
CA VAL A 100 44.16 -23.36 63.08
C VAL A 100 42.96 -23.81 62.26
N GLN A 101 42.08 -24.59 62.89
CA GLN A 101 40.78 -24.96 62.34
C GLN A 101 39.72 -24.00 62.87
N PHE A 102 38.91 -23.44 61.98
CA PHE A 102 37.86 -22.49 62.35
C PHE A 102 36.49 -23.18 62.41
N GLN A 103 35.75 -22.94 63.48
CA GLN A 103 34.38 -23.42 63.65
C GLN A 103 33.44 -22.21 63.62
N SER A 104 32.72 -22.03 62.52
CA SER A 104 31.74 -20.95 62.36
C SER A 104 30.46 -21.23 63.15
N LEU A 105 30.03 -20.28 63.97
CA LEU A 105 28.76 -20.32 64.71
C LEU A 105 27.76 -19.37 64.05
N THR A 106 26.66 -19.90 63.53
CA THR A 106 25.66 -19.15 62.75
C THR A 106 24.51 -18.60 63.59
N VAL A 107 24.32 -19.13 64.80
CA VAL A 107 23.32 -18.68 65.77
C VAL A 107 24.04 -18.24 67.05
N PRO A 108 23.73 -17.06 67.62
CA PRO A 108 24.34 -16.62 68.86
C PRO A 108 23.94 -17.56 70.02
N PRO A 109 24.89 -18.24 70.67
CA PRO A 109 24.56 -19.05 71.84
C PRO A 109 24.26 -18.13 73.04
N SER A 110 23.40 -18.56 73.96
CA SER A 110 23.16 -17.85 75.23
C SER A 110 24.28 -18.10 76.26
N GLU A 111 24.93 -19.25 76.17
CA GLU A 111 26.12 -19.60 76.95
C GLU A 111 27.13 -20.34 76.07
N ILE A 112 28.42 -20.15 76.35
CA ILE A 112 29.52 -20.85 75.68
C ILE A 112 30.30 -21.70 76.69
N SER A 113 30.57 -22.95 76.31
CA SER A 113 31.37 -23.87 77.11
C SER A 113 32.85 -23.51 76.97
N THR A 114 33.48 -23.13 78.09
CA THR A 114 34.88 -22.73 78.15
C THR A 114 35.62 -23.56 79.19
N GLU A 115 36.85 -23.96 78.88
CA GLU A 115 37.79 -24.45 79.87
C GLU A 115 38.28 -23.21 80.65
N THR A 116 38.57 -23.36 81.92
CA THR A 116 39.16 -22.31 82.75
C THR A 116 40.67 -22.51 82.80
N LEU A 117 41.43 -21.53 83.30
CA LEU A 117 42.90 -21.69 83.47
C LEU A 117 43.29 -22.90 84.33
N THR A 118 42.36 -23.44 85.13
CA THR A 118 42.52 -24.64 85.96
C THR A 118 42.11 -25.95 85.27
N GLY A 119 41.71 -25.92 84.00
CA GLY A 119 41.31 -27.11 83.23
C GLY A 119 39.86 -27.56 83.43
N THR A 120 39.06 -26.81 84.20
CA THR A 120 37.63 -27.12 84.44
C THR A 120 36.74 -26.49 83.37
N ILE A 121 35.79 -27.26 82.83
CA ILE A 121 34.80 -26.77 81.86
C ILE A 121 33.69 -26.00 82.61
N ALA A 122 33.46 -24.74 82.23
CA ALA A 122 32.43 -23.85 82.71
C ALA A 122 31.64 -23.26 81.54
N ASN A 123 30.31 -23.27 81.63
CA ASN A 123 29.46 -22.54 80.69
C ASN A 123 29.36 -21.09 81.15
N LEU A 124 29.78 -20.16 80.30
CA LEU A 124 29.77 -18.73 80.58
C LEU A 124 28.73 -18.05 79.70
N PRO A 125 27.96 -17.07 80.21
CA PRO A 125 27.03 -16.31 79.39
C PRO A 125 27.79 -15.59 78.28
N THR A 126 27.31 -15.73 77.05
CA THR A 126 27.85 -15.03 75.90
C THR A 126 27.33 -13.59 75.94
N GLY A 127 28.21 -12.62 76.18
CA GLY A 127 27.88 -11.20 76.17
C GLY A 127 27.56 -10.67 74.77
N GLU A 128 27.68 -9.35 74.55
CA GLU A 128 27.58 -8.78 73.20
C GLU A 128 28.78 -9.21 72.35
N VAL A 129 28.54 -10.10 71.39
CA VAL A 129 29.58 -10.67 70.54
C VAL A 129 29.58 -9.95 69.19
N LYS A 130 30.72 -9.36 68.84
CA LYS A 130 30.93 -8.74 67.53
C LYS A 130 31.00 -9.79 66.41
N PRO A 131 30.56 -9.46 65.19
CA PRO A 131 30.79 -10.29 64.00
C PRO A 131 32.27 -10.65 63.88
N LEU A 132 32.56 -11.90 63.49
CA LEU A 132 33.91 -12.48 63.42
C LEU A 132 34.71 -12.52 64.72
N GLY A 133 34.07 -12.24 65.86
CA GLY A 133 34.69 -12.39 67.18
C GLY A 133 35.09 -13.84 67.45
N VAL A 134 36.28 -14.03 68.05
CA VAL A 134 36.74 -15.35 68.50
C VAL A 134 36.08 -15.68 69.84
N LEU A 135 35.40 -16.81 69.88
CA LEU A 135 34.59 -17.25 71.02
C LEU A 135 35.23 -18.43 71.75
N GLY A 136 35.08 -18.42 73.08
CA GLY A 136 35.46 -19.53 73.96
C GLY A 136 36.95 -19.61 74.28
N ASN A 137 37.53 -20.79 74.10
CA ASN A 137 38.80 -21.23 74.71
C ASN A 137 40.08 -20.68 74.07
N VAL A 138 40.22 -19.35 73.96
CA VAL A 138 41.41 -18.67 73.38
C VAL A 138 42.66 -18.77 74.29
N HIS A 139 42.52 -19.20 75.54
CA HIS A 139 43.65 -19.47 76.45
C HIS A 139 44.09 -20.95 76.48
N VAL A 140 43.29 -21.89 75.96
CA VAL A 140 43.67 -23.32 75.92
C VAL A 140 44.84 -23.52 74.98
N GLY A 141 45.93 -24.08 75.50
CA GLY A 141 47.19 -24.25 74.77
C GLY A 141 47.06 -25.09 73.49
N TRP A 142 48.07 -24.99 72.64
CA TRP A 142 48.17 -25.80 71.43
C TRP A 142 48.19 -27.29 71.74
N LYS A 143 47.43 -28.09 70.98
CA LYS A 143 47.63 -29.53 70.95
C LYS A 143 48.92 -29.81 70.17
N ASN A 144 50.01 -29.99 70.89
CA ASN A 144 51.33 -30.18 70.30
C ASN A 144 51.63 -31.68 70.13
N PHE A 145 52.21 -32.03 68.98
CA PHE A 145 52.74 -33.36 68.70
C PHE A 145 53.97 -33.25 67.80
N TRP A 146 54.81 -34.28 67.79
CA TRP A 146 56.03 -34.29 66.99
C TRP A 146 55.78 -35.00 65.65
N HIS A 147 56.25 -34.40 64.56
CA HIS A 147 56.26 -35.02 63.23
C HIS A 147 57.58 -34.68 62.53
N ASN A 148 58.32 -35.69 62.03
CA ASN A 148 59.62 -35.50 61.36
C ASN A 148 60.61 -34.56 62.09
N LYS A 149 60.71 -34.68 63.43
CA LYS A 149 61.55 -33.83 64.32
C LYS A 149 61.14 -32.35 64.39
N GLN A 150 59.96 -31.99 63.89
CA GLN A 150 59.36 -30.67 64.07
C GLN A 150 58.17 -30.78 65.04
N LEU A 151 58.06 -29.82 65.96
CA LEU A 151 56.92 -29.71 66.86
C LEU A 151 55.77 -29.03 66.11
N ILE A 152 54.65 -29.74 65.98
CA ILE A 152 53.45 -29.23 65.32
C ILE A 152 52.37 -28.95 66.36
N GLY A 153 51.75 -27.78 66.28
CA GLY A 153 50.60 -27.41 67.09
C GLY A 153 49.34 -27.32 66.27
N ALA A 154 48.24 -27.91 66.76
CA ALA A 154 46.91 -27.72 66.22
C ALA A 154 45.96 -27.07 67.24
N ARG A 155 45.03 -26.26 66.76
CA ARG A 155 44.00 -25.62 67.58
C ARG A 155 42.69 -25.42 66.81
N THR A 156 41.57 -25.46 67.51
CA THR A 156 40.26 -25.06 66.97
C THR A 156 39.82 -23.74 67.59
N LEU A 157 39.39 -22.78 66.76
CA LEU A 157 38.82 -21.50 67.17
C LEU A 157 37.35 -21.42 66.75
N GLN A 158 36.47 -21.03 67.67
CA GLN A 158 35.08 -20.74 67.34
C GLN A 158 34.95 -19.29 66.90
N ILE A 159 34.30 -19.03 65.78
CA ILE A 159 34.17 -17.70 65.18
C ILE A 159 32.69 -17.36 65.04
N ALA A 160 32.31 -16.18 65.54
CA ALA A 160 30.97 -15.64 65.42
C ALA A 160 30.65 -15.27 63.95
N ALA A 161 29.75 -16.01 63.31
CA ALA A 161 29.29 -15.75 61.95
C ALA A 161 27.76 -15.73 61.91
N PHE A 162 27.17 -14.92 62.80
CA PHE A 162 25.74 -14.98 63.09
C PHE A 162 24.90 -14.48 61.91
N SER A 163 23.91 -15.26 61.51
CA SER A 163 22.99 -14.89 60.43
C SER A 163 22.27 -13.58 60.74
N GLY A 164 22.26 -12.65 59.78
CA GLY A 164 21.63 -11.33 59.92
C GLY A 164 22.49 -10.24 60.56
N THR A 165 23.74 -10.54 60.94
CA THR A 165 24.70 -9.51 61.39
C THR A 165 25.59 -9.06 60.23
N ALA A 166 25.81 -7.74 60.11
CA ALA A 166 26.66 -7.17 59.07
C ALA A 166 28.12 -7.15 59.52
N VAL A 167 29.02 -7.71 58.71
CA VAL A 167 30.47 -7.70 58.95
C VAL A 167 31.06 -6.37 58.48
N THR A 168 31.93 -5.77 59.27
CA THR A 168 32.70 -4.59 58.86
C THR A 168 34.15 -4.95 58.56
N SER A 169 34.83 -4.10 57.80
CA SER A 169 36.28 -4.23 57.59
C SER A 169 37.07 -4.18 58.90
N ALA A 170 36.59 -3.42 59.89
CA ALA A 170 37.19 -3.37 61.23
C ALA A 170 37.12 -4.73 61.94
N ASP A 171 36.05 -5.50 61.74
CA ASP A 171 35.91 -6.85 62.31
C ASP A 171 36.93 -7.81 61.68
N VAL A 172 37.10 -7.77 60.35
CA VAL A 172 38.12 -8.58 59.65
C VAL A 172 39.53 -8.16 60.04
N LYS A 173 39.80 -6.85 60.15
CA LYS A 173 41.10 -6.32 60.63
C LYS A 173 41.41 -6.82 62.04
N THR A 174 40.42 -6.77 62.93
CA THR A 174 40.53 -7.29 64.29
C THR A 174 40.85 -8.79 64.29
N LEU A 175 40.20 -9.57 63.44
CA LEU A 175 40.49 -10.99 63.29
C LEU A 175 41.91 -11.24 62.75
N CYS A 176 42.35 -10.49 61.73
CA CYS A 176 43.72 -10.54 61.21
C CYS A 176 44.75 -10.27 62.31
N LEU A 177 44.59 -9.20 63.08
CA LEU A 177 45.50 -8.87 64.18
C LEU A 177 45.49 -9.93 65.29
N THR A 178 44.31 -10.49 65.60
CA THR A 178 44.19 -11.58 66.59
C THR A 178 44.92 -12.84 66.12
N LEU A 179 44.81 -13.19 64.85
CA LEU A 179 45.51 -14.33 64.26
C LEU A 179 47.00 -14.05 64.02
N ALA A 180 47.40 -12.80 63.86
CA ALA A 180 48.80 -12.43 63.72
C ALA A 180 49.61 -12.78 64.99
N GLU A 181 49.01 -12.70 66.17
CA GLU A 181 49.66 -13.17 67.41
C GLU A 181 49.92 -14.69 67.39
N VAL A 182 49.09 -15.44 66.66
CA VAL A 182 49.24 -16.88 66.46
C VAL A 182 50.32 -17.21 65.42
N PHE A 183 50.32 -16.53 64.27
CA PHE A 183 51.17 -16.90 63.14
C PHE A 183 52.47 -16.11 63.03
N ILE A 184 52.57 -14.93 63.66
CA ILE A 184 53.75 -14.06 63.65
C ILE A 184 54.43 -14.10 65.03
N GLY A 185 53.72 -13.77 66.11
CA GLY A 185 54.25 -13.84 67.48
C GLY A 185 53.67 -12.79 68.43
N TYR A 186 54.15 -12.77 69.67
CA TYR A 186 53.57 -11.91 70.70
C TYR A 186 53.69 -10.43 70.37
N ARG A 187 52.61 -9.68 70.66
CA ARG A 187 52.49 -8.25 70.31
C ARG A 187 53.66 -7.39 70.77
N LYS A 188 54.21 -7.67 71.95
CA LYS A 188 55.33 -6.92 72.52
C LYS A 188 56.64 -7.15 71.75
N GLU A 189 56.84 -8.33 71.21
CA GLU A 189 58.07 -8.75 70.53
C GLU A 189 58.02 -8.47 69.03
N GLN A 190 56.83 -8.47 68.43
CA GLN A 190 56.60 -8.27 67.00
C GLN A 190 55.94 -6.92 66.65
N ALA A 191 56.11 -5.90 67.49
CA ALA A 191 55.36 -4.63 67.38
C ALA A 191 55.43 -3.99 65.98
N ALA A 192 56.64 -3.83 65.41
CA ALA A 192 56.83 -3.24 64.09
C ALA A 192 56.21 -4.09 62.95
N CYS A 193 56.22 -5.42 63.09
CA CYS A 193 55.62 -6.35 62.14
C CYS A 193 54.08 -6.26 62.17
N LEU A 194 53.50 -6.17 63.37
CA LEU A 194 52.05 -6.00 63.57
C LEU A 194 51.58 -4.61 63.09
N GLU A 195 52.34 -3.53 63.31
CA GLU A 195 52.05 -2.20 62.76
C GLU A 195 52.12 -2.18 61.22
N ALA A 196 53.05 -2.92 60.61
CA ALA A 196 53.11 -3.06 59.17
C ALA A 196 51.91 -3.85 58.61
N LEU A 197 51.48 -4.91 59.31
CA LEU A 197 50.27 -5.66 58.95
C LEU A 197 49.01 -4.80 59.09
N ASP A 198 48.92 -3.97 60.14
CA ASP A 198 47.80 -3.06 60.37
C ASP A 198 47.67 -2.02 59.24
N ARG A 199 48.80 -1.45 58.80
CA ARG A 199 48.87 -0.55 57.64
C ARG A 199 48.48 -1.26 56.34
N LEU A 200 49.00 -2.47 56.10
CA LEU A 200 48.65 -3.26 54.92
C LEU A 200 47.14 -3.59 54.90
N ALA A 201 46.56 -3.89 56.06
CA ALA A 201 45.13 -4.11 56.20
C ALA A 201 44.30 -2.85 55.91
N ASP A 202 44.73 -1.67 56.37
CA ASP A 202 44.08 -0.39 56.02
C ASP A 202 44.12 -0.10 54.52
N GLU A 203 45.21 -0.46 53.85
CA GLU A 203 45.31 -0.31 52.40
C GLU A 203 44.41 -1.30 51.65
N CYS A 204 44.32 -2.54 52.13
CA CYS A 204 43.43 -3.55 51.55
C CYS A 204 41.94 -3.21 51.75
N ASP A 205 41.59 -2.40 52.76
CA ASP A 205 40.24 -1.92 52.99
C ASP A 205 39.81 -0.80 52.01
N ARG A 206 40.76 0.01 51.53
CA ARG A 206 40.51 1.11 50.59
C ARG A 206 40.37 0.65 49.13
N LEU A 207 39.75 -0.50 48.90
CA LEU A 207 39.60 -1.10 47.57
C LEU A 207 38.84 -0.18 46.59
N ASP A 208 37.91 0.64 47.10
CA ASP A 208 37.17 1.61 46.30
C ASP A 208 38.09 2.67 45.68
N GLN A 209 39.00 3.19 46.50
CA GLN A 209 40.03 4.13 46.08
C GLN A 209 41.03 3.45 45.14
N ALA A 210 41.48 2.23 45.46
CA ALA A 210 42.44 1.48 44.65
C ALA A 210 41.90 1.16 43.25
N THR A 211 40.60 0.84 43.12
CA THR A 211 39.97 0.52 41.84
C THR A 211 39.78 1.77 40.97
N VAL A 212 39.38 2.89 41.58
CA VAL A 212 39.29 4.18 40.90
C VAL A 212 40.68 4.69 40.50
N ASP A 213 41.68 4.53 41.36
CA ASP A 213 43.07 4.93 41.09
C ASP A 213 43.71 4.07 39.98
N ALA A 214 43.38 2.77 39.91
CA ALA A 214 43.81 1.92 38.81
C ALA A 214 43.22 2.40 37.47
N ALA A 215 41.92 2.67 37.42
CA ALA A 215 41.28 3.23 36.22
C ALA A 215 41.86 4.61 35.86
N ARG A 216 42.13 5.46 36.85
CA ARG A 216 42.80 6.75 36.66
C ARG A 216 44.19 6.58 36.06
N ALA A 217 45.01 5.66 36.58
CA ALA A 217 46.36 5.44 36.09
C ALA A 217 46.36 4.98 34.62
N GLU A 218 45.42 4.12 34.24
CA GLU A 218 45.25 3.71 32.83
C GLU A 218 44.75 4.87 31.94
N LEU A 219 43.83 5.70 32.42
CA LEU A 219 43.36 6.88 31.69
C LEU A 219 44.45 7.95 31.55
N GLU A 220 45.27 8.15 32.59
CA GLU A 220 46.46 9.01 32.56
C GLU A 220 47.44 8.55 31.49
N ASP A 221 47.65 7.23 31.36
CA ASP A 221 48.51 6.67 30.32
C ASP A 221 48.01 7.00 28.90
N ARG A 222 46.68 7.01 28.71
CA ARG A 222 45.99 7.22 27.42
C ARG A 222 45.65 8.68 27.12
N LEU A 223 45.70 9.58 28.10
CA LEU A 223 45.28 10.96 27.96
C LEU A 223 45.92 11.71 26.77
N PRO A 224 47.23 11.56 26.46
CA PRO A 224 47.79 12.19 25.26
C PRO A 224 47.10 11.78 23.96
N GLN A 225 46.78 10.47 23.81
CA GLN A 225 46.09 9.92 22.64
C GLN A 225 44.65 10.45 22.55
N VAL A 226 43.96 10.51 23.68
CA VAL A 226 42.59 11.06 23.74
C VAL A 226 42.56 12.54 23.32
N LEU A 227 43.49 13.36 23.83
CA LEU A 227 43.61 14.75 23.40
C LEU A 227 44.04 14.89 21.94
N ASP A 228 44.75 13.88 21.38
CA ASP A 228 45.09 13.84 19.97
C ASP A 228 43.86 13.74 19.07
N GLU A 229 42.89 12.93 19.48
CA GLU A 229 41.64 12.69 18.77
C GLU A 229 40.60 13.80 18.98
N LEU A 230 40.49 14.31 20.20
CA LEU A 230 39.54 15.39 20.52
C LEU A 230 39.89 16.70 19.80
N ARG A 231 41.14 16.86 19.35
CA ARG A 231 41.63 18.04 18.61
C ARG A 231 41.19 19.36 19.27
N PRO A 232 41.60 19.63 20.52
CA PRO A 232 41.24 20.85 21.22
C PRO A 232 41.59 22.09 20.39
N GLN A 233 40.75 23.12 20.46
CA GLN A 233 40.88 24.34 19.67
C GLN A 233 42.25 25.00 19.90
N ASN A 234 42.89 25.47 18.84
CA ASN A 234 44.18 26.15 18.93
C ASN A 234 44.09 27.36 19.87
N GLY A 235 44.98 27.45 20.86
CA GLY A 235 44.98 28.49 21.89
C GLY A 235 44.07 28.23 23.10
N SER A 236 43.36 27.10 23.16
CA SER A 236 42.66 26.65 24.38
C SER A 236 43.64 26.14 25.45
N GLY A 237 43.21 26.12 26.71
CA GLY A 237 44.02 25.60 27.82
C GLY A 237 44.37 24.13 27.65
N LEU A 238 43.49 23.32 27.06
CA LEU A 238 43.77 21.92 26.68
C LEU A 238 44.81 21.80 25.58
N TRP A 239 44.75 22.65 24.56
CA TRP A 239 45.73 22.66 23.48
C TRP A 239 47.13 23.01 24.01
N GLU A 240 47.22 24.01 24.88
CA GLU A 240 48.48 24.40 25.53
C GLU A 240 49.04 23.28 26.41
N ALA A 241 48.18 22.59 27.18
CA ALA A 241 48.60 21.46 28.02
C ALA A 241 49.15 20.30 27.16
N ARG A 242 48.46 19.95 26.06
CA ARG A 242 48.90 18.94 25.09
C ARG A 242 50.21 19.34 24.41
N LYS A 243 50.34 20.61 23.99
CA LYS A 243 51.57 21.13 23.39
C LYS A 243 52.74 21.04 24.37
N ALA A 244 52.56 21.48 25.61
CA ALA A 244 53.59 21.41 26.64
C ALA A 244 54.06 19.96 26.92
N TYR A 245 53.14 18.99 26.89
CA TYR A 245 53.50 17.57 26.97
C TYR A 245 54.40 17.14 25.80
N ARG A 246 54.05 17.49 24.55
CA ARG A 246 54.87 17.15 23.38
C ARG A 246 56.23 17.82 23.44
N ASP A 247 56.28 19.12 23.68
CA ASP A 247 57.53 19.89 23.78
C ASP A 247 58.47 19.27 24.84
N ARG A 248 57.91 18.80 25.96
CA ARG A 248 58.67 18.11 27.01
C ARG A 248 59.23 16.76 26.54
N ILE A 249 58.46 15.95 25.83
CA ILE A 249 58.94 14.66 25.28
C ILE A 249 59.98 14.90 24.19
N ASP A 250 59.73 15.85 23.29
CA ASP A 250 60.59 16.17 22.16
C ASP A 250 61.91 16.84 22.60
N SER A 251 61.93 17.46 23.79
CA SER A 251 63.17 17.98 24.40
C SER A 251 64.19 16.89 24.79
N HIS A 252 63.77 15.62 24.88
CA HIS A 252 64.66 14.49 25.16
C HIS A 252 65.09 13.79 23.86
N PRO A 253 66.34 13.31 23.75
CA PRO A 253 66.79 12.53 22.59
C PRO A 253 65.97 11.24 22.42
N ALA A 254 65.64 10.89 21.18
CA ALA A 254 64.91 9.67 20.85
C ALA A 254 65.58 8.42 21.45
N GLY A 255 64.76 7.53 22.05
CA GLY A 255 65.20 6.30 22.69
C GLY A 255 64.92 6.26 24.21
N LYS A 256 65.76 5.56 24.96
CA LYS A 256 65.51 5.20 26.38
C LYS A 256 65.20 6.40 27.29
N ARG A 257 65.84 7.56 27.07
CA ARG A 257 65.58 8.78 27.87
C ARG A 257 64.19 9.36 27.65
N GLN A 258 63.63 9.27 26.44
CA GLN A 258 62.23 9.65 26.20
C GLN A 258 61.27 8.68 26.90
N GLU A 259 61.56 7.37 26.88
CA GLU A 259 60.74 6.37 27.56
C GLU A 259 60.73 6.57 29.08
N GLU A 260 61.88 6.90 29.67
CA GLU A 260 62.03 7.21 31.10
C GLU A 260 61.32 8.54 31.49
N ALA A 261 61.26 9.53 30.59
CA ALA A 261 60.60 10.81 30.83
C ALA A 261 59.06 10.78 30.66
N ARG A 262 58.53 9.80 29.89
CA ARG A 262 57.10 9.69 29.56
C ARG A 262 56.18 9.64 30.78
N PRO A 263 56.41 8.79 31.81
CA PRO A 263 55.51 8.72 32.96
C PRO A 263 55.34 10.06 33.68
N ALA A 264 56.44 10.78 33.93
CA ALA A 264 56.40 12.07 34.59
C ALA A 264 55.68 13.14 33.74
N ALA A 265 55.89 13.14 32.43
CA ALA A 265 55.22 14.06 31.51
C ALA A 265 53.70 13.79 31.41
N LYS A 266 53.28 12.52 31.43
CA LYS A 266 51.86 12.14 31.45
C LYS A 266 51.17 12.57 32.74
N ARG A 267 51.84 12.41 33.90
CA ARG A 267 51.34 12.91 35.18
C ARG A 267 51.15 14.42 35.18
N GLU A 268 52.13 15.18 34.68
CA GLU A 268 52.01 16.64 34.58
C GLU A 268 50.86 17.06 33.64
N LEU A 269 50.68 16.34 32.52
CA LEU A 269 49.54 16.56 31.62
C LEU A 269 48.22 16.32 32.33
N TRP A 270 48.08 15.22 33.07
CA TRP A 270 46.90 14.90 33.86
C TRP A 270 46.56 15.99 34.86
N GLU A 271 47.53 16.42 35.66
CA GLU A 271 47.35 17.49 36.66
C GLU A 271 46.90 18.81 36.03
N LYS A 272 47.46 19.17 34.87
CA LYS A 272 47.03 20.35 34.11
C LYS A 272 45.59 20.20 33.63
N VAL A 273 45.24 19.07 33.03
CA VAL A 273 43.90 18.82 32.48
C VAL A 273 42.83 18.72 33.58
N ALA A 274 43.17 18.15 34.73
CA ALA A 274 42.28 17.99 35.88
C ALA A 274 41.92 19.30 36.61
N SER A 275 42.56 20.42 36.25
CA SER A 275 42.18 21.74 36.78
C SER A 275 40.76 22.13 36.32
N PRO A 276 39.95 22.81 37.16
CA PRO A 276 38.52 23.02 36.88
C PRO A 276 38.21 23.57 35.48
N LYS A 277 38.91 24.66 35.09
CA LYS A 277 38.72 25.31 33.78
C LYS A 277 39.01 24.37 32.60
N LYS A 278 40.07 23.57 32.67
CA LYS A 278 40.46 22.65 31.60
C LYS A 278 39.61 21.39 31.58
N ALA A 279 39.12 20.94 32.74
CA ALA A 279 38.13 19.88 32.81
C ALA A 279 36.82 20.30 32.14
N ASP A 280 36.38 21.55 32.29
CA ASP A 280 35.21 22.09 31.57
C ASP A 280 35.45 22.15 30.05
N GLU A 281 36.63 22.61 29.61
CA GLU A 281 37.02 22.56 28.20
C GLU A 281 37.01 21.12 27.65
N LEU A 282 37.42 20.14 28.46
CA LEU A 282 37.46 18.73 28.09
C LEU A 282 36.06 18.17 27.90
N LEU A 283 35.15 18.50 28.82
CA LEU A 283 33.76 18.11 28.72
C LEU A 283 33.09 18.69 27.47
N ILE A 284 33.35 19.96 27.14
CA ILE A 284 32.82 20.58 25.92
C ILE A 284 33.30 19.80 24.67
N ALA A 285 34.60 19.48 24.61
CA ALA A 285 35.15 18.68 23.52
C ALA A 285 34.54 17.28 23.43
N ILE A 286 34.31 16.62 24.58
CA ILE A 286 33.66 15.31 24.63
C ILE A 286 32.19 15.40 24.18
N ARG A 287 31.43 16.40 24.64
CA ARG A 287 30.04 16.65 24.21
C ARG A 287 29.94 16.84 22.71
N GLN A 288 30.82 17.67 22.15
CA GLN A 288 30.86 17.88 20.71
C GLN A 288 31.14 16.57 19.99
N ARG A 289 32.11 15.79 20.48
CA ARG A 289 32.42 14.49 19.88
C ARG A 289 31.24 13.53 19.94
N ILE A 290 30.53 13.42 21.07
CA ILE A 290 29.32 12.60 21.21
C ILE A 290 28.26 13.01 20.18
N LYS A 291 28.04 14.32 20.00
CA LYS A 291 27.12 14.86 18.98
C LYS A 291 27.57 14.56 17.55
N ASP A 292 28.87 14.65 17.26
CA ASP A 292 29.43 14.31 15.93
C ASP A 292 29.20 12.84 15.55
N TYR A 293 29.09 11.94 16.55
CA TYR A 293 28.71 10.54 16.35
C TYR A 293 27.19 10.31 16.28
N GLY A 294 26.36 11.36 16.34
CA GLY A 294 24.92 11.28 16.16
C GLY A 294 24.11 10.91 17.41
N TYR A 295 24.72 10.94 18.61
CA TYR A 295 23.97 10.74 19.85
C TYR A 295 23.17 12.01 20.21
N ASP A 296 21.92 11.78 20.60
CA ASP A 296 20.97 12.82 21.01
C ASP A 296 20.67 12.73 22.52
N PRO A 297 20.40 13.84 23.22
CA PRO A 297 20.03 13.82 24.64
C PRO A 297 18.84 12.89 24.98
N SER A 298 17.87 12.72 24.09
CA SER A 298 16.73 11.80 24.27
C SER A 298 17.14 10.33 24.44
N ARG A 299 18.33 9.95 23.95
CA ARG A 299 18.84 8.57 23.98
C ARG A 299 19.45 8.16 25.32
N VAL A 300 19.80 9.12 26.17
CA VAL A 300 20.59 8.85 27.39
C VAL A 300 19.92 7.81 28.29
N LEU A 301 18.62 7.92 28.52
CA LEU A 301 17.90 6.98 29.39
C LEU A 301 17.81 5.58 28.78
N PHE A 302 17.67 5.49 27.46
CA PHE A 302 17.68 4.21 26.75
C PHE A 302 19.07 3.53 26.79
N GLU A 303 20.16 4.30 26.69
CA GLU A 303 21.52 3.76 26.83
C GLU A 303 21.80 3.29 28.27
N LEU A 304 21.32 4.04 29.27
CA LEU A 304 21.39 3.62 30.68
C LEU A 304 20.58 2.35 30.94
N PHE A 305 19.39 2.25 30.36
CA PHE A 305 18.56 1.04 30.41
C PHE A 305 19.24 -0.15 29.73
N GLN A 306 19.83 0.05 28.54
CA GLN A 306 20.56 -1.00 27.84
C GLN A 306 21.76 -1.50 28.65
N ASN A 307 22.53 -0.60 29.26
CA ASN A 307 23.63 -0.98 30.16
C ASN A 307 23.12 -1.82 31.34
N ALA A 308 21.96 -1.47 31.91
CA ALA A 308 21.33 -2.24 32.97
C ALA A 308 20.84 -3.62 32.51
N ASP A 309 20.27 -3.71 31.30
CA ASP A 309 19.81 -4.97 30.70
C ASP A 309 20.99 -5.91 30.40
N ASP A 310 22.06 -5.37 29.79
CA ASP A 310 23.29 -6.12 29.53
C ASP A 310 23.96 -6.56 30.84
N ALA A 311 24.02 -5.71 31.87
CA ALA A 311 24.55 -6.07 33.17
C ALA A 311 23.72 -7.20 33.82
N THR A 312 22.39 -7.12 33.72
CA THR A 312 21.48 -8.16 34.24
C THR A 312 21.66 -9.48 33.48
N HIS A 313 21.84 -9.43 32.17
CA HIS A 313 22.13 -10.61 31.36
C HIS A 313 23.48 -11.26 31.70
N GLN A 314 24.51 -10.46 31.96
CA GLN A 314 25.87 -10.92 32.28
C GLN A 314 25.99 -11.54 33.68
N HIS A 315 25.14 -11.13 34.62
CA HIS A 315 25.05 -11.73 35.95
C HIS A 315 23.59 -11.79 36.40
N PRO A 316 22.85 -12.82 35.94
CA PRO A 316 21.44 -12.96 36.24
C PRO A 316 21.16 -12.89 37.75
N VAL A 317 20.08 -12.21 38.08
CA VAL A 317 19.51 -12.19 39.44
C VAL A 317 18.68 -13.45 39.65
N SER A 318 18.59 -13.92 40.89
CA SER A 318 17.70 -15.05 41.26
C SER A 318 16.23 -14.65 41.25
N THR A 319 15.95 -13.35 41.26
CA THR A 319 14.63 -12.73 41.13
C THR A 319 14.46 -12.15 39.74
N GLU A 320 13.36 -11.44 39.49
CA GLU A 320 13.15 -10.68 38.26
C GLU A 320 14.18 -9.53 38.10
N GLY A 321 14.71 -9.32 36.89
CA GLY A 321 15.60 -8.22 36.57
C GLY A 321 14.87 -6.88 36.56
N ARG A 322 15.39 -5.89 37.30
CA ARG A 322 14.74 -4.58 37.50
C ARG A 322 15.61 -3.40 37.09
N PHE A 323 14.96 -2.36 36.58
CA PHE A 323 15.51 -1.03 36.35
C PHE A 323 14.65 0.02 37.05
N ARG A 324 15.26 0.89 37.84
CA ARG A 324 14.58 2.01 38.49
C ARG A 324 15.13 3.34 38.01
N LEU A 325 14.23 4.27 37.72
CA LEU A 325 14.53 5.65 37.36
C LEU A 325 13.85 6.60 38.35
N GLU A 326 14.65 7.42 39.01
CA GLU A 326 14.21 8.46 39.93
C GLU A 326 14.63 9.81 39.35
N TYR A 327 13.75 10.80 39.36
CA TYR A 327 14.07 12.13 38.83
C TYR A 327 13.44 13.23 39.69
N GLY A 328 14.15 14.36 39.78
CA GLY A 328 13.70 15.61 40.39
C GLY A 328 14.07 16.79 39.49
N HIS A 329 13.96 18.01 40.01
CA HIS A 329 14.26 19.22 39.23
C HIS A 329 15.72 19.28 38.75
N ASP A 330 16.66 19.05 39.67
CA ASP A 330 18.11 19.22 39.40
C ASP A 330 18.90 17.91 39.30
N ARG A 331 18.22 16.75 39.40
CA ARG A 331 18.91 15.46 39.50
C ARG A 331 18.09 14.31 38.92
N LEU A 332 18.79 13.38 38.29
CA LEU A 332 18.27 12.11 37.81
C LEU A 332 19.14 10.97 38.34
N ALA A 333 18.54 9.86 38.75
CA ALA A 333 19.25 8.69 39.24
C ALA A 333 18.65 7.41 38.62
N VAL A 334 19.50 6.56 38.06
CA VAL A 334 19.10 5.21 37.63
C VAL A 334 19.72 4.17 38.55
N SER A 335 18.99 3.08 38.82
CA SER A 335 19.45 1.96 39.65
C SER A 335 19.12 0.62 38.98
N HIS A 336 20.07 -0.33 39.01
CA HIS A 336 19.86 -1.71 38.59
C HIS A 336 20.68 -2.69 39.45
N TRP A 337 20.29 -3.96 39.45
CA TRP A 337 20.88 -5.01 40.31
C TRP A 337 21.54 -6.16 39.51
N GLY A 338 21.98 -5.83 38.29
CA GLY A 338 22.75 -6.72 37.43
C GLY A 338 24.19 -6.89 37.91
N ARG A 339 25.09 -7.23 36.98
CA ARG A 339 26.53 -7.30 37.24
C ARG A 339 27.06 -5.95 37.73
N LEU A 340 27.77 -5.96 38.86
CA LEU A 340 28.47 -4.78 39.38
C LEU A 340 29.66 -4.44 38.49
N ILE A 341 30.00 -3.16 38.40
CA ILE A 341 31.16 -2.66 37.65
C ILE A 341 32.43 -3.33 38.18
N ASN A 342 33.30 -3.78 37.28
CA ASN A 342 34.54 -4.52 37.54
C ASN A 342 34.34 -5.93 38.15
N HIS A 343 33.11 -6.37 38.41
CA HIS A 343 32.84 -7.73 38.87
C HIS A 343 32.97 -8.71 37.70
N PRO A 344 33.73 -9.81 37.83
CA PRO A 344 34.03 -10.73 36.72
C PRO A 344 32.84 -11.66 36.36
N GLY A 345 31.62 -11.32 36.78
CA GLY A 345 30.42 -12.16 36.61
C GLY A 345 30.46 -13.47 37.41
N PRO A 346 29.58 -14.45 37.08
CA PRO A 346 29.51 -15.73 37.79
C PRO A 346 30.70 -16.66 37.45
N ASN A 347 31.28 -16.52 36.25
CA ASN A 347 32.46 -17.27 35.81
C ASN A 347 33.66 -16.32 35.66
N VAL A 348 34.59 -16.40 36.62
CA VAL A 348 35.72 -15.48 36.73
C VAL A 348 36.62 -15.49 35.49
N ASP A 349 36.98 -16.67 34.99
CA ASP A 349 37.89 -16.81 33.83
C ASP A 349 37.26 -16.26 32.55
N GLU A 350 35.96 -16.50 32.36
CA GLU A 350 35.21 -15.97 31.24
C GLU A 350 35.08 -14.44 31.31
N GLY A 351 34.78 -13.91 32.50
CA GLY A 351 34.67 -12.47 32.70
C GLY A 351 35.99 -11.73 32.46
N ILE A 352 37.13 -12.33 32.82
CA ILE A 352 38.46 -11.80 32.52
C ILE A 352 38.71 -11.78 31.01
N LYS A 353 38.43 -12.88 30.31
CA LYS A 353 38.56 -12.95 28.84
C LYS A 353 37.69 -11.90 28.14
N LYS A 354 36.52 -11.59 28.71
CA LYS A 354 35.60 -10.55 28.21
C LYS A 354 35.98 -9.13 28.65
N GLY A 355 37.01 -8.96 29.48
CA GLY A 355 37.51 -7.65 29.93
C GLY A 355 36.67 -6.96 31.01
N TRP A 356 35.75 -7.68 31.66
CA TRP A 356 34.79 -7.12 32.62
C TRP A 356 35.42 -6.51 33.88
N ARG A 357 36.68 -6.84 34.19
CA ARG A 357 37.39 -6.23 35.34
C ARG A 357 37.83 -4.80 35.11
N ASN A 358 37.83 -4.36 33.85
CA ASN A 358 38.24 -3.03 33.44
C ASN A 358 37.03 -2.20 32.99
N ASP A 359 35.81 -2.54 33.42
CA ASP A 359 34.58 -1.84 33.04
C ASP A 359 34.68 -0.34 33.33
N LEU A 360 35.10 0.06 34.54
CA LEU A 360 35.20 1.48 34.88
C LEU A 360 36.14 2.22 33.91
N PHE A 361 37.29 1.64 33.62
CA PHE A 361 38.23 2.21 32.64
C PHE A 361 37.59 2.31 31.24
N ASN A 362 36.97 1.22 30.77
CA ASN A 362 36.33 1.16 29.45
C ASN A 362 35.13 2.11 29.33
N MET A 363 34.37 2.31 30.40
CA MET A 363 33.25 3.26 30.46
C MET A 363 33.73 4.72 30.33
N LEU A 364 34.92 5.02 30.85
CA LEU A 364 35.47 6.39 30.88
C LEU A 364 36.40 6.70 29.69
N LEU A 365 37.04 5.70 29.09
CA LEU A 365 37.96 5.88 27.96
C LEU A 365 37.22 6.25 26.67
N MET A 366 37.66 7.26 25.92
CA MET A 366 37.12 7.58 24.58
C MET A 366 37.65 6.53 23.58
N ASN A 367 36.79 5.83 22.83
CA ASN A 367 37.27 4.73 21.97
C ASN A 367 38.24 5.21 20.88
N LEU A 368 39.51 4.87 21.10
CA LEU A 368 40.56 4.65 20.10
C LEU A 368 40.44 3.21 19.57
N SER A 369 40.02 2.98 18.31
CA SER A 369 40.59 1.95 17.40
C SER A 369 39.80 1.78 16.11
N GLU A 370 40.53 1.75 14.99
CA GLU A 370 40.14 1.14 13.72
C GLU A 370 39.91 -0.38 13.87
N LYS A 371 38.99 -0.93 13.05
CA LYS A 371 38.75 -2.36 12.76
C LYS A 371 38.01 -3.23 13.80
N ARG A 372 36.70 -3.41 13.56
CA ARG A 372 35.91 -4.67 13.48
C ARG A 372 34.46 -4.30 13.13
N GLU A 373 33.89 -4.88 12.07
CA GLU A 373 32.66 -4.38 11.43
C GLU A 373 31.33 -4.90 12.03
N ASP A 374 31.36 -5.87 12.96
CA ASP A 374 30.18 -6.72 13.23
C ASP A 374 29.60 -6.69 14.67
N VAL A 375 29.81 -5.65 15.48
CA VAL A 375 29.20 -5.58 16.83
C VAL A 375 28.57 -4.20 17.12
N THR A 376 27.30 -4.19 17.51
CA THR A 376 26.59 -3.05 18.11
C THR A 376 27.24 -2.69 19.44
N GLY A 377 28.10 -1.65 19.44
CA GLY A 377 29.07 -1.41 20.52
C GLY A 377 30.31 -0.60 20.11
N ARG A 378 30.53 -0.45 18.79
CA ARG A 378 31.71 0.07 18.09
C ARG A 378 32.42 1.31 18.67
N PHE A 379 31.76 2.17 19.46
CA PHE A 379 32.31 3.47 19.87
C PHE A 379 32.41 3.72 21.39
N GLY A 380 31.89 2.85 22.26
CA GLY A 380 32.02 3.05 23.72
C GLY A 380 31.39 4.36 24.23
N LEU A 381 30.53 4.99 23.43
CA LEU A 381 29.91 6.28 23.70
C LEU A 381 28.55 6.18 24.41
N GLY A 382 27.95 4.98 24.48
CA GLY A 382 26.62 4.77 25.03
C GLY A 382 26.46 5.33 26.45
N PHE A 383 27.30 4.88 27.40
CA PHE A 383 27.34 5.45 28.74
C PHE A 383 27.68 6.95 28.73
N LYS A 384 28.63 7.38 27.91
CA LYS A 384 29.12 8.77 27.88
C LYS A 384 28.09 9.79 27.44
N SER A 385 27.03 9.35 26.74
CA SER A 385 25.90 10.19 26.36
C SER A 385 25.28 10.91 27.56
N VAL A 386 25.40 10.38 28.79
CA VAL A 386 25.00 11.06 30.05
C VAL A 386 25.59 12.47 30.18
N HIS A 387 26.77 12.70 29.63
CA HIS A 387 27.43 13.99 29.67
C HIS A 387 26.77 15.04 28.78
N LEU A 388 25.83 14.66 27.90
CA LEU A 388 24.98 15.64 27.19
C LEU A 388 24.03 16.37 28.15
N LEU A 389 23.63 15.72 29.25
CA LEU A 389 22.67 16.26 30.23
C LEU A 389 23.34 16.87 31.46
N SER A 390 24.60 16.50 31.74
CA SER A 390 25.25 16.81 33.02
C SER A 390 26.75 17.04 32.92
N ARG A 391 27.23 18.04 33.68
CA ARG A 391 28.66 18.25 33.96
C ARG A 391 29.22 17.30 35.03
N ARG A 392 28.36 16.74 35.87
CA ARG A 392 28.75 15.96 37.05
C ARG A 392 27.91 14.69 37.17
N VAL A 393 28.53 13.58 36.77
CA VAL A 393 27.94 12.24 36.84
C VAL A 393 28.66 11.44 37.91
N SER A 394 27.88 10.80 38.78
CA SER A 394 28.40 9.98 39.89
C SER A 394 27.99 8.52 39.67
N ILE A 395 28.93 7.60 39.87
CA ILE A 395 28.71 6.16 39.80
C ILE A 395 28.91 5.57 41.19
N ALA A 396 27.98 4.73 41.62
CA ALA A 396 28.06 3.94 42.84
C ALA A 396 27.68 2.48 42.55
N SER A 397 28.65 1.58 42.54
CA SER A 397 28.50 0.15 42.23
C SER A 397 29.33 -0.67 43.22
N HIS A 398 28.80 -0.84 44.42
CA HIS A 398 29.44 -1.50 45.55
C HIS A 398 30.84 -0.94 45.86
N PHE A 399 31.91 -1.67 45.54
CA PHE A 399 33.28 -1.21 45.74
C PHE A 399 33.79 -0.26 44.64
N VAL A 400 32.99 0.07 43.63
CA VAL A 400 33.35 1.08 42.63
C VAL A 400 32.51 2.32 42.86
N SER A 401 33.14 3.40 43.32
CA SER A 401 32.44 4.65 43.63
C SER A 401 33.25 5.88 43.25
N CYS A 402 32.78 6.64 42.26
CA CYS A 402 33.47 7.85 41.78
C CYS A 402 32.53 8.90 41.19
N ARG A 403 32.98 10.16 41.20
CA ARG A 403 32.44 11.27 40.40
C ARG A 403 33.28 11.47 39.17
N ILE A 404 32.65 11.74 38.03
CA ILE A 404 33.31 11.95 36.76
C ILE A 404 33.36 13.45 36.49
N LYS A 405 34.58 14.00 36.49
CA LYS A 405 34.88 15.38 36.09
C LYS A 405 35.30 15.42 34.62
N GLY A 406 34.98 16.51 33.93
CA GLY A 406 35.42 16.73 32.56
C GLY A 406 35.03 15.64 31.55
N GLY A 407 34.00 14.84 31.86
CA GLY A 407 33.51 13.74 31.01
C GLY A 407 34.33 12.44 31.03
N MET A 408 35.51 12.41 31.66
CA MET A 408 36.35 11.18 31.70
C MET A 408 37.22 11.03 32.95
N LEU A 409 37.35 12.04 33.80
CA LEU A 409 38.31 12.06 34.91
C LEU A 409 37.64 11.56 36.19
N PRO A 410 37.91 10.34 36.66
CA PRO A 410 37.27 9.83 37.86
C PRO A 410 37.94 10.39 39.14
N GLU A 411 37.11 10.73 40.10
CA GLU A 411 37.50 11.13 41.45
C GLU A 411 36.72 10.27 42.45
N ALA A 412 37.39 9.68 43.43
CA ALA A 412 36.75 8.78 44.38
C ALA A 412 35.60 9.47 45.13
N TRP A 413 34.53 8.71 45.36
CA TRP A 413 33.32 9.19 46.03
C TRP A 413 33.02 8.30 47.23
N ALA A 414 33.45 8.72 48.42
CA ALA A 414 33.35 7.90 49.63
C ALA A 414 31.90 7.50 49.97
N GLU A 415 30.94 8.42 49.83
CA GLU A 415 29.54 8.18 50.21
C GLU A 415 28.77 7.29 49.22
N GLY A 416 29.30 7.09 48.01
CA GLY A 416 28.60 6.31 46.97
C GLY A 416 28.53 4.81 47.28
N ARG A 417 29.52 4.23 47.97
CA ARG A 417 29.44 2.83 48.43
C ARG A 417 28.25 2.63 49.36
N GLU A 418 28.05 3.52 50.33
CA GLU A 418 26.89 3.48 51.22
C GLU A 418 25.59 3.62 50.45
N LEU A 419 25.54 4.48 49.42
CA LEU A 419 24.37 4.60 48.56
C LEU A 419 24.03 3.28 47.84
N SER A 420 25.03 2.65 47.21
CA SER A 420 24.88 1.37 46.53
C SER A 420 24.35 0.26 47.45
N VAL A 421 24.85 0.22 48.68
CA VAL A 421 24.42 -0.74 49.71
C VAL A 421 23.03 -0.40 50.26
N ARG A 422 22.72 0.87 50.53
CA ARG A 422 21.38 1.30 51.00
C ARG A 422 20.28 0.97 49.98
N ARG A 423 20.60 0.99 48.69
CA ARG A 423 19.68 0.61 47.60
C ARG A 423 19.72 -0.88 47.25
N SER A 424 20.28 -1.72 48.12
CA SER A 424 20.30 -3.16 47.89
C SER A 424 18.89 -3.72 47.77
N ALA A 425 18.70 -4.65 46.84
CA ALA A 425 17.49 -5.44 46.70
C ALA A 425 17.86 -6.92 46.68
N HIS A 426 17.10 -7.75 47.40
CA HIS A 426 17.31 -9.20 47.46
C HIS A 426 18.76 -9.60 47.81
N GLY A 427 19.39 -8.87 48.74
CA GLY A 427 20.76 -9.16 49.19
C GLY A 427 21.87 -8.80 48.19
N ARG A 428 21.54 -8.12 47.08
CA ARG A 428 22.52 -7.59 46.12
C ARG A 428 22.58 -6.07 46.18
N PRO A 429 23.78 -5.46 46.23
CA PRO A 429 23.93 -4.01 46.11
C PRO A 429 23.55 -3.54 44.70
N ALA A 430 23.11 -2.28 44.59
CA ALA A 430 22.72 -1.68 43.33
C ALA A 430 23.91 -1.04 42.61
N THR A 431 23.92 -1.07 41.28
CA THR A 431 24.65 -0.07 40.49
C THR A 431 23.74 1.14 40.33
N VAL A 432 24.21 2.29 40.81
CA VAL A 432 23.49 3.58 40.80
C VAL A 432 24.30 4.58 39.99
N ILE A 433 23.66 5.23 39.02
CA ILE A 433 24.25 6.31 38.24
C ILE A 433 23.42 7.56 38.50
N GLU A 434 24.05 8.57 39.09
CA GLU A 434 23.41 9.85 39.39
C GLU A 434 23.93 10.93 38.44
N VAL A 435 23.01 11.69 37.90
CA VAL A 435 23.21 12.72 36.88
C VAL A 435 22.70 14.03 37.45
N GLU A 436 23.61 14.96 37.77
CA GLU A 436 23.25 16.32 38.21
C GLU A 436 22.90 17.15 36.96
N ILE A 437 21.65 17.57 36.81
CA ILE A 437 21.14 18.18 35.57
C ILE A 437 21.73 19.58 35.39
N ASP A 438 22.32 19.84 34.22
CA ASP A 438 22.77 21.18 33.89
C ASP A 438 21.57 22.13 33.72
N PRO A 439 21.65 23.40 34.16
CA PRO A 439 20.60 24.40 33.91
C PRO A 439 20.19 24.49 32.43
N GLU A 440 21.15 24.40 31.52
CA GLU A 440 20.96 24.44 30.07
C GLU A 440 20.34 23.15 29.49
N GLY A 441 20.36 22.04 30.24
CA GLY A 441 19.88 20.72 29.80
C GLY A 441 18.50 20.32 30.30
N HIS A 442 17.78 21.20 31.03
CA HIS A 442 16.47 20.85 31.62
C HIS A 442 15.42 20.49 30.56
N GLU A 443 15.37 21.22 29.44
CA GLU A 443 14.45 20.92 28.34
C GLU A 443 14.76 19.56 27.68
N ASP A 444 16.05 19.27 27.46
CA ASP A 444 16.52 18.00 26.93
C ASP A 444 16.16 16.82 27.84
N VAL A 445 16.31 16.99 29.16
CA VAL A 445 15.87 15.98 30.15
C VAL A 445 14.36 15.78 30.09
N GLY A 446 13.58 16.87 29.99
CA GLY A 446 12.12 16.78 29.86
C GLY A 446 11.69 15.94 28.65
N ARG A 447 12.35 16.14 27.50
CA ARG A 447 12.11 15.33 26.29
C ARG A 447 12.55 13.88 26.47
N ALA A 448 13.75 13.64 27.00
CA ALA A 448 14.25 12.29 27.26
C ALA A 448 13.34 11.49 28.21
N LEU A 449 12.83 12.14 29.27
CA LEU A 449 11.88 11.54 30.20
C LEU A 449 10.54 11.23 29.53
N ALA A 450 10.02 12.14 28.70
CA ALA A 450 8.79 11.93 27.97
C ALA A 450 8.89 10.72 27.01
N ASP A 451 9.95 10.67 26.20
CA ASP A 451 10.20 9.58 25.24
C ASP A 451 10.39 8.23 25.96
N PHE A 452 11.17 8.22 27.05
CA PHE A 452 11.39 7.02 27.85
C PHE A 452 10.11 6.54 28.55
N THR A 453 9.30 7.46 29.08
CA THR A 453 8.02 7.14 29.73
C THR A 453 7.01 6.59 28.71
N GLN A 454 6.97 7.13 27.48
CA GLN A 454 6.12 6.61 26.41
C GLN A 454 6.53 5.19 25.99
N ALA A 455 7.83 4.88 26.03
CA ALA A 455 8.39 3.56 25.70
C ALA A 455 8.30 2.54 26.85
N ALA A 456 8.20 3.00 28.11
CA ALA A 456 8.26 2.18 29.32
C ALA A 456 7.33 0.96 29.34
N PRO A 457 6.08 1.01 28.81
CA PRO A 457 5.21 -0.17 28.77
C PRO A 457 5.77 -1.34 27.97
N TRP A 458 6.60 -1.07 26.95
CA TRP A 458 7.12 -2.09 26.02
C TRP A 458 8.56 -2.49 26.31
N LEU A 459 9.36 -1.62 26.94
CA LEU A 459 10.77 -1.89 27.24
C LEU A 459 11.02 -3.25 27.95
N PRO A 460 10.21 -3.70 28.92
CA PRO A 460 10.40 -5.02 29.54
C PRO A 460 10.26 -6.21 28.59
N ALA A 461 9.42 -6.07 27.55
CA ALA A 461 9.26 -7.07 26.49
C ALA A 461 10.35 -6.95 25.41
N MET A 462 10.88 -5.75 25.19
CA MET A 462 11.96 -5.50 24.23
C MET A 462 13.34 -5.88 24.77
N SER A 463 13.51 -5.98 26.09
CA SER A 463 14.78 -6.27 26.75
C SER A 463 15.14 -7.77 26.73
N ARG A 464 16.41 -8.11 27.00
CA ARG A 464 16.83 -9.50 27.18
C ARG A 464 16.48 -10.05 28.55
N SER A 465 16.69 -9.27 29.61
CA SER A 465 16.68 -9.76 30.99
C SER A 465 15.96 -8.86 31.99
N VAL A 466 15.87 -7.55 31.73
CA VAL A 466 15.10 -6.63 32.60
C VAL A 466 13.62 -6.75 32.30
N ARG A 467 12.85 -7.38 33.19
CA ARG A 467 11.41 -7.61 33.02
C ARG A 467 10.53 -6.66 33.82
N HIS A 468 11.14 -5.78 34.60
CA HIS A 468 10.43 -4.80 35.42
C HIS A 468 11.11 -3.42 35.37
N ILE A 469 10.33 -2.36 35.16
CA ILE A 469 10.77 -0.97 35.14
C ILE A 469 9.95 -0.17 36.14
N GLU A 470 10.62 0.61 36.98
CA GLU A 470 10.01 1.53 37.95
C GLU A 470 10.46 2.95 37.61
N ILE A 471 9.53 3.88 37.39
CA ILE A 471 9.81 5.30 37.20
C ILE A 471 9.08 6.07 38.29
N ASP A 472 9.82 6.79 39.14
CA ASP A 472 9.24 7.58 40.23
C ASP A 472 8.17 8.55 39.72
N ALA A 473 7.07 8.67 40.48
CA ALA A 473 5.85 9.43 40.14
C ALA A 473 5.09 8.99 38.87
N SER A 474 5.72 8.28 37.93
CA SER A 474 5.13 7.81 36.67
C SER A 474 4.58 6.39 36.74
N GLY A 475 5.10 5.52 37.61
CA GLY A 475 4.59 4.17 37.87
C GLY A 475 5.56 3.04 37.55
N ASP A 476 5.05 1.80 37.58
CA ASP A 476 5.78 0.58 37.30
C ASP A 476 5.22 -0.16 36.08
N TRP A 477 6.08 -0.85 35.33
CA TRP A 477 5.72 -1.66 34.17
C TRP A 477 6.48 -2.98 34.19
N SER A 478 5.79 -4.06 33.86
CA SER A 478 6.39 -5.39 33.73
C SER A 478 5.87 -6.12 32.50
N ALA A 479 6.64 -7.10 32.02
CA ALA A 479 6.20 -8.00 30.97
C ALA A 479 6.57 -9.45 31.30
N GLU A 480 5.57 -10.33 31.21
CA GLU A 480 5.74 -11.77 31.38
C GLU A 480 5.47 -12.49 30.07
N PHE A 481 6.36 -13.44 29.71
CA PHE A 481 6.21 -14.28 28.53
C PHE A 481 5.59 -15.61 28.93
N CYS A 482 4.40 -15.89 28.42
CA CYS A 482 3.69 -17.15 28.58
C CYS A 482 3.87 -18.00 27.32
N GLU A 483 4.34 -19.24 27.50
CA GLU A 483 4.44 -20.21 26.41
C GLU A 483 3.05 -20.64 25.92
N LEU A 484 2.92 -20.78 24.61
CA LEU A 484 1.73 -21.31 23.94
C LEU A 484 2.08 -22.68 23.33
N ASP A 485 1.09 -23.41 22.83
CA ASP A 485 1.28 -24.71 22.15
C ASP A 485 1.95 -24.58 20.76
N ALA A 486 2.70 -23.49 20.54
CA ALA A 486 3.51 -23.21 19.36
C ALA A 486 4.90 -22.73 19.80
N GLN A 487 5.95 -23.51 19.52
CA GLN A 487 7.30 -23.30 20.06
C GLN A 487 7.93 -21.91 19.79
N ARG A 488 7.42 -21.15 18.83
CA ARG A 488 8.00 -19.88 18.36
C ARG A 488 7.01 -18.72 18.37
N ILE A 489 5.87 -18.90 19.02
CA ILE A 489 4.88 -17.85 19.28
C ILE A 489 4.58 -17.86 20.77
N ARG A 490 4.78 -16.72 21.42
CA ARG A 490 4.54 -16.56 22.86
C ARG A 490 3.51 -15.46 23.10
N LEU A 491 2.75 -15.59 24.17
CA LEU A 491 1.89 -14.52 24.65
C LEU A 491 2.70 -13.65 25.62
N VAL A 492 2.62 -12.34 25.47
CA VAL A 492 3.19 -11.36 26.39
C VAL A 492 2.06 -10.74 27.18
N SER A 493 2.15 -10.79 28.50
CA SER A 493 1.22 -10.15 29.43
C SER A 493 1.89 -8.94 30.05
N PHE A 494 1.27 -7.77 29.93
CA PHE A 494 1.79 -6.53 30.51
C PHE A 494 1.17 -6.28 31.89
N GLY A 495 2.02 -5.91 32.86
CA GLY A 495 1.61 -5.62 34.24
C GLY A 495 2.01 -4.22 34.71
N GLY A 496 1.56 -3.84 35.91
CA GLY A 496 1.75 -2.52 36.49
C GLY A 496 0.78 -1.50 35.89
N ARG A 497 1.28 -0.35 35.41
CA ARG A 497 0.52 0.61 34.60
C ARG A 497 0.45 0.24 33.11
N GLY A 498 1.19 -0.77 32.67
CA GLY A 498 0.99 -1.40 31.37
C GLY A 498 -0.22 -2.33 31.44
N PHE A 499 -1.11 -2.27 30.45
CA PHE A 499 -2.28 -3.14 30.39
C PHE A 499 -2.40 -3.81 29.01
N GLY A 500 -2.92 -5.04 29.00
CA GLY A 500 -3.22 -5.79 27.80
C GLY A 500 -2.22 -6.91 27.49
N HIS A 501 -2.35 -7.47 26.30
CA HIS A 501 -1.54 -8.58 25.84
C HIS A 501 -0.94 -8.29 24.45
N ALA A 502 0.10 -9.03 24.09
CA ALA A 502 0.61 -9.06 22.72
C ALA A 502 1.09 -10.47 22.34
N LEU A 503 1.07 -10.81 21.06
CA LEU A 503 1.76 -12.01 20.56
C LEU A 503 3.18 -11.65 20.15
N ALA A 504 4.16 -12.42 20.63
CA ALA A 504 5.56 -12.33 20.24
C ALA A 504 5.89 -13.45 19.24
N LEU A 505 6.13 -13.09 17.98
CA LEU A 505 6.46 -13.98 16.88
C LEU A 505 7.97 -13.97 16.67
N ASP A 506 8.62 -15.10 16.93
CA ASP A 506 10.08 -15.23 16.77
C ASP A 506 10.47 -15.35 15.29
N LEU A 507 11.11 -14.30 14.76
CA LEU A 507 11.58 -14.25 13.37
C LEU A 507 13.00 -14.82 13.20
N GLY A 508 13.59 -15.36 14.26
CA GLY A 508 14.95 -15.91 14.29
C GLY A 508 16.01 -14.86 14.59
N GLU A 509 17.23 -15.31 14.93
CA GLU A 509 18.42 -14.46 15.16
C GLU A 509 18.15 -13.27 16.12
N GLU A 510 17.42 -13.55 17.20
CA GLU A 510 16.99 -12.54 18.19
C GLU A 510 16.17 -11.38 17.60
N THR A 511 15.37 -11.65 16.56
CA THR A 511 14.39 -10.72 16.02
C THR A 511 12.98 -11.20 16.37
N THR A 512 12.18 -10.33 16.97
CA THR A 512 10.80 -10.64 17.38
C THR A 512 9.86 -9.57 16.87
N LEU A 513 8.76 -10.00 16.25
CA LEU A 513 7.64 -9.14 15.89
C LEU A 513 6.53 -9.28 16.93
N PHE A 514 6.06 -8.17 17.45
CA PHE A 514 4.99 -8.11 18.43
C PHE A 514 3.68 -7.63 17.77
N LEU A 515 2.60 -8.38 18.01
CA LEU A 515 1.24 -8.04 17.62
C LEU A 515 0.45 -7.65 18.88
N PRO A 516 0.18 -6.35 19.12
CA PRO A 516 -0.70 -5.93 20.21
C PRO A 516 -2.08 -6.57 20.07
N LEU A 517 -2.70 -6.93 21.19
CA LEU A 517 -4.03 -7.53 21.24
C LEU A 517 -5.00 -6.64 22.03
N ASP A 518 -6.24 -6.58 21.54
CA ASP A 518 -7.40 -6.10 22.30
C ASP A 518 -8.38 -7.26 22.57
N MET A 519 -9.59 -6.95 23.03
CA MET A 519 -10.62 -7.96 23.31
C MET A 519 -11.14 -8.69 22.05
N GLN A 520 -10.79 -8.27 20.84
CA GLN A 520 -11.27 -8.81 19.56
C GLN A 520 -10.14 -9.48 18.76
N GLY A 521 -8.88 -9.17 19.04
CA GLY A 521 -7.71 -9.80 18.42
C GLY A 521 -6.58 -8.80 18.15
N PRO A 522 -5.79 -9.01 17.09
CA PRO A 522 -4.69 -8.10 16.74
C PRO A 522 -5.18 -6.69 16.45
N VAL A 523 -4.57 -5.70 17.09
CA VAL A 523 -4.89 -4.28 16.96
C VAL A 523 -3.64 -3.48 16.63
N ALA A 524 -3.81 -2.31 16.01
CA ALA A 524 -2.69 -1.42 15.73
C ALA A 524 -2.05 -0.94 17.03
N ALA A 525 -0.72 -0.95 17.07
CA ALA A 525 0.05 -0.36 18.16
C ALA A 525 -0.32 1.13 18.34
N PRO A 526 -0.30 1.66 19.59
CA PRO A 526 -0.68 3.04 19.89
C PRO A 526 -0.01 4.06 18.97
N GLU A 527 -0.74 5.13 18.65
CA GLU A 527 -0.20 6.25 17.88
C GLU A 527 0.98 6.90 18.61
N GLY A 528 1.97 7.35 17.85
CA GLY A 528 3.21 7.94 18.38
C GLY A 528 4.24 6.94 18.92
N LEU A 529 3.90 5.67 19.14
CA LEU A 529 4.87 4.65 19.57
C LEU A 529 5.75 4.20 18.38
N PRO A 530 7.08 4.30 18.44
CA PRO A 530 7.95 3.87 17.35
C PRO A 530 7.80 2.39 17.03
N ARG A 531 7.96 2.02 15.76
CA ARG A 531 7.64 0.66 15.28
C ARG A 531 8.83 -0.29 15.30
N LEU A 532 10.03 0.22 15.10
CA LEU A 532 11.26 -0.57 15.06
C LEU A 532 12.09 -0.29 16.31
N TRP A 533 12.67 -1.35 16.87
CA TRP A 533 13.40 -1.33 18.13
C TRP A 533 14.68 -2.14 18.03
N LEU A 534 15.72 -1.67 18.71
CA LEU A 534 16.93 -2.42 19.00
C LEU A 534 17.21 -2.25 20.50
N LEU A 535 16.38 -2.87 21.35
CA LEU A 535 16.25 -2.58 22.79
C LEU A 535 15.78 -1.15 23.14
N ALA A 536 15.95 -0.20 22.23
CA ALA A 536 15.46 1.16 22.28
C ALA A 536 14.68 1.49 20.99
N PRO A 537 13.71 2.40 21.04
CA PRO A 537 12.93 2.78 19.86
C PRO A 537 13.82 3.41 18.78
N LEU A 538 13.69 3.05 17.50
CA LEU A 538 14.38 3.71 16.39
C LEU A 538 13.53 4.89 15.86
N ALA A 539 14.15 5.85 15.17
CA ALA A 539 13.50 7.07 14.70
C ALA A 539 12.69 6.89 13.39
N GLU A 540 12.69 5.68 12.85
CA GLU A 540 12.04 5.28 11.60
C GLU A 540 10.53 5.36 11.76
N VAL A 541 9.91 6.14 10.87
CA VAL A 541 8.46 6.32 10.82
C VAL A 541 7.91 5.31 9.83
N LEU A 542 7.23 4.27 10.35
CA LEU A 542 6.55 3.27 9.55
C LEU A 542 5.04 3.36 9.76
N SER A 543 4.28 3.27 8.68
CA SER A 543 2.80 3.26 8.72
C SER A 543 2.26 1.85 8.95
N VAL A 544 2.71 1.20 10.03
CA VAL A 544 2.36 -0.20 10.38
C VAL A 544 1.67 -0.32 11.73
N GLY A 545 0.99 -1.46 11.92
CA GLY A 545 0.26 -1.77 13.15
C GLY A 545 1.03 -2.62 14.17
N TRP A 546 2.16 -3.21 13.81
CA TRP A 546 2.96 -4.08 14.67
C TRP A 546 4.23 -3.38 15.19
N LEU A 547 4.92 -4.00 16.15
CA LEU A 547 6.24 -3.56 16.63
C LEU A 547 7.28 -4.64 16.32
N MET A 548 8.53 -4.27 16.03
CA MET A 548 9.60 -5.24 15.79
C MET A 548 10.85 -4.85 16.55
N ASN A 549 11.35 -5.80 17.34
CA ASN A 549 12.63 -5.71 18.00
C ASN A 549 13.63 -6.58 17.25
N GLY A 550 14.61 -5.98 16.58
CA GLY A 550 15.51 -6.68 15.67
C GLY A 550 16.98 -6.45 15.99
N ARG A 551 17.67 -7.48 16.50
CA ARG A 551 19.13 -7.40 16.73
C ARG A 551 19.97 -7.35 15.47
N ARG A 552 19.40 -7.77 14.34
CA ARG A 552 20.02 -7.64 13.00
C ARG A 552 19.96 -6.24 12.43
N PHE A 553 19.20 -5.32 13.05
CA PHE A 553 19.16 -3.94 12.59
C PHE A 553 20.57 -3.35 12.63
N ARG A 554 21.11 -3.06 11.44
CA ARG A 554 22.29 -2.22 11.32
C ARG A 554 21.82 -0.80 11.59
N VAL A 555 22.38 -0.16 12.59
CA VAL A 555 22.05 1.21 12.96
C VAL A 555 23.22 2.15 12.71
N ASP A 556 22.92 3.44 12.57
CA ASP A 556 23.94 4.48 12.48
C ASP A 556 24.78 4.57 13.79
N PRO A 557 25.91 5.29 13.81
CA PRO A 557 26.75 5.39 15.01
C PRO A 557 26.02 5.90 16.27
N GLY A 558 25.02 6.75 16.09
CA GLY A 558 24.15 7.28 17.15
C GLY A 558 23.04 6.31 17.58
N ARG A 559 22.92 5.16 16.92
CA ARG A 559 21.93 4.09 17.15
C ARG A 559 20.49 4.59 17.07
N GLY A 560 20.29 5.69 16.36
CA GLY A 560 19.02 6.36 16.24
C GLY A 560 18.20 5.85 15.07
N ARG A 561 18.88 5.41 14.01
CA ARG A 561 18.30 5.10 12.71
C ARG A 561 18.90 3.85 12.08
N LEU A 562 18.17 3.23 11.15
CA LEU A 562 18.66 2.13 10.32
C LEU A 562 19.72 2.62 9.32
N ALA A 563 20.90 2.02 9.41
CA ALA A 563 21.99 2.18 8.47
C ALA A 563 21.84 1.26 7.24
N GLY A 564 22.68 1.50 6.23
CA GLY A 564 22.68 0.75 4.98
C GLY A 564 21.89 1.44 3.87
N SER A 565 22.12 0.97 2.65
CA SER A 565 21.36 1.38 1.46
C SER A 565 19.91 0.93 1.55
N GLU A 566 19.04 1.56 0.75
CA GLU A 566 17.63 1.18 0.67
C GLU A 566 17.45 -0.29 0.27
N THR A 567 18.21 -0.76 -0.72
CA THR A 567 18.18 -2.16 -1.19
C THR A 567 18.57 -3.15 -0.10
N GLU A 568 19.58 -2.84 0.71
CA GLU A 568 19.99 -3.70 1.83
C GLU A 568 18.87 -3.80 2.89
N ARG A 569 18.22 -2.68 3.20
CA ARG A 569 17.09 -2.66 4.16
C ARG A 569 15.88 -3.43 3.63
N GLN A 570 15.54 -3.25 2.36
CA GLN A 570 14.48 -4.02 1.70
C GLN A 570 14.78 -5.53 1.69
N GLY A 571 16.03 -5.91 1.39
CA GLY A 571 16.48 -7.30 1.42
C GLY A 571 16.38 -7.94 2.82
N MET A 572 16.74 -7.19 3.86
CA MET A 572 16.58 -7.62 5.25
C MET A 572 15.10 -7.82 5.63
N PHE A 573 14.22 -6.89 5.27
CA PHE A 573 12.78 -7.03 5.52
C PHE A 573 12.16 -8.19 4.73
N ALA A 574 12.62 -8.45 3.50
CA ALA A 574 12.21 -9.64 2.75
C ALA A 574 12.60 -10.95 3.45
N GLU A 575 13.78 -11.00 4.08
CA GLU A 575 14.22 -12.15 4.87
C GLU A 575 13.35 -12.36 6.12
N PHE A 576 13.07 -11.28 6.87
CA PHE A 576 12.12 -11.32 7.98
C PHE A 576 10.73 -11.77 7.52
N GLY A 577 10.30 -11.34 6.34
CA GLY A 577 9.05 -11.75 5.72
C GLY A 577 8.96 -13.27 5.57
N ARG A 578 10.03 -13.95 5.14
CA ARG A 578 10.01 -15.42 4.97
C ARG A 578 9.75 -16.13 6.29
N THR A 579 10.40 -15.70 7.37
CA THR A 579 10.17 -16.26 8.70
C THR A 579 8.81 -15.85 9.26
N LEU A 580 8.37 -14.61 9.03
CA LEU A 580 7.05 -14.15 9.42
C LEU A 580 5.96 -15.01 8.77
N GLY A 581 6.10 -15.36 7.49
CA GLY A 581 5.16 -16.24 6.81
C GLY A 581 5.03 -17.60 7.48
N LEU A 582 6.16 -18.20 7.92
CA LEU A 582 6.14 -19.44 8.72
C LEU A 582 5.37 -19.25 10.04
N ARG A 583 5.64 -18.17 10.76
CA ARG A 583 4.96 -17.86 12.03
C ARG A 583 3.48 -17.58 11.87
N LEU A 584 3.07 -16.94 10.78
CA LEU A 584 1.66 -16.68 10.51
C LEU A 584 0.90 -17.97 10.19
N VAL A 585 1.52 -18.93 9.49
CA VAL A 585 0.94 -20.27 9.30
C VAL A 585 0.78 -20.99 10.64
N GLU A 586 1.82 -20.99 11.48
CA GLU A 586 1.76 -21.57 12.84
C GLU A 586 0.69 -20.87 13.70
N LEU A 587 0.56 -19.54 13.60
CA LEU A 587 -0.45 -18.77 14.32
C LEU A 587 -1.85 -19.11 13.86
N HIS A 588 -2.08 -19.27 12.55
CA HIS A 588 -3.37 -19.71 12.02
C HIS A 588 -3.74 -21.08 12.56
N ASP A 589 -2.80 -22.03 12.58
CA ASP A 589 -3.05 -23.38 13.10
C ASP A 589 -3.36 -23.34 14.60
N LEU A 590 -2.66 -22.51 15.39
CA LEU A 590 -2.97 -22.28 16.81
C LEU A 590 -4.38 -21.68 17.01
N VAL A 591 -4.73 -20.66 16.23
CA VAL A 591 -6.03 -19.97 16.31
C VAL A 591 -7.18 -20.90 15.94
N THR A 592 -6.98 -21.79 14.97
CA THR A 592 -8.03 -22.71 14.51
C THR A 592 -8.14 -24.00 15.33
N GLN A 593 -7.04 -24.51 15.89
CA GLN A 593 -7.03 -25.77 16.63
C GLN A 593 -7.18 -25.59 18.15
N HIS A 594 -6.77 -24.43 18.69
CA HIS A 594 -6.66 -24.20 20.14
C HIS A 594 -7.28 -22.85 20.58
N TRP A 595 -8.38 -22.44 19.92
CA TRP A 595 -9.01 -21.13 20.16
C TRP A 595 -9.36 -20.87 21.62
N ALA A 596 -10.02 -21.81 22.30
CA ALA A 596 -10.54 -21.59 23.66
C ALA A 596 -9.43 -21.24 24.65
N VAL A 597 -8.28 -21.94 24.57
CA VAL A 597 -7.11 -21.71 25.42
C VAL A 597 -6.45 -20.37 25.10
N LEU A 598 -6.30 -20.06 23.81
CA LEU A 598 -5.74 -18.78 23.37
C LEU A 598 -6.62 -17.61 23.81
N ALA A 599 -7.94 -17.70 23.60
CA ALA A 599 -8.89 -16.66 23.95
C ALA A 599 -8.94 -16.41 25.46
N GLU A 600 -8.88 -17.46 26.27
CA GLU A 600 -8.82 -17.33 27.73
C GLU A 600 -7.54 -16.63 28.18
N ARG A 601 -6.37 -17.11 27.72
CA ARG A 601 -5.07 -16.57 28.14
C ARG A 601 -4.83 -15.15 27.64
N ALA A 602 -5.25 -14.84 26.42
CA ALA A 602 -5.05 -13.52 25.79
C ALA A 602 -6.15 -12.50 26.13
N GLY A 603 -7.19 -12.89 26.89
CA GLY A 603 -8.29 -12.00 27.28
C GLY A 603 -9.23 -11.62 26.13
N LEU A 604 -9.44 -12.51 25.16
CA LEU A 604 -10.34 -12.29 24.03
C LEU A 604 -11.81 -12.52 24.45
N SER A 605 -12.71 -11.68 23.95
CA SER A 605 -14.12 -11.62 24.33
C SER A 605 -14.98 -12.72 23.70
N ASP A 606 -14.76 -13.05 22.43
CA ASP A 606 -15.53 -14.10 21.73
C ASP A 606 -14.87 -15.47 21.87
N ARG A 607 -15.44 -16.31 22.75
CA ARG A 607 -14.95 -17.67 23.01
C ARG A 607 -15.59 -18.72 22.10
N SER A 608 -16.43 -18.34 21.13
CA SER A 608 -17.01 -19.27 20.16
C SER A 608 -15.92 -19.89 19.28
N GLU A 609 -15.89 -21.22 19.18
CA GLU A 609 -14.94 -21.95 18.34
C GLU A 609 -15.08 -21.62 16.84
N ASP A 610 -16.26 -21.19 16.40
CA ASP A 610 -16.49 -20.81 14.99
C ASP A 610 -16.27 -19.31 14.74
N ARG A 611 -16.86 -18.44 15.58
CA ARG A 611 -16.85 -16.98 15.32
C ARG A 611 -15.58 -16.30 15.79
N GLY A 612 -15.01 -16.74 16.91
CA GLY A 612 -13.82 -16.14 17.50
C GLY A 612 -12.60 -16.17 16.57
N PRO A 613 -12.21 -17.34 16.03
CA PRO A 613 -11.11 -17.45 15.07
C PRO A 613 -11.30 -16.56 13.84
N GLN A 614 -12.53 -16.48 13.31
CA GLN A 614 -12.85 -15.62 12.17
C GLN A 614 -12.69 -14.14 12.49
N GLY A 615 -13.13 -13.70 13.68
CA GLY A 615 -12.90 -12.35 14.17
C GLY A 615 -11.41 -12.01 14.26
N PHE A 616 -10.63 -12.91 14.86
CA PHE A 616 -9.18 -12.77 15.00
C PHE A 616 -8.48 -12.66 13.65
N LEU A 617 -8.78 -13.56 12.71
CA LEU A 617 -8.18 -13.58 11.37
C LEU A 617 -8.53 -12.33 10.57
N ARG A 618 -9.75 -11.79 10.67
CA ARG A 618 -10.12 -10.50 10.04
C ARG A 618 -9.31 -9.34 10.61
N SER A 619 -9.10 -9.32 11.92
CA SER A 619 -8.30 -8.29 12.57
C SER A 619 -6.82 -8.38 12.18
N LEU A 620 -6.27 -9.60 12.12
CA LEU A 620 -4.93 -9.89 11.60
C LEU A 620 -4.76 -9.42 10.15
N ASP A 621 -5.75 -9.73 9.31
CA ASP A 621 -5.79 -9.36 7.90
C ASP A 621 -5.75 -7.84 7.71
N ARG A 622 -6.61 -7.11 8.43
CA ARG A 622 -6.65 -5.64 8.43
C ARG A 622 -5.36 -5.02 8.93
N LEU A 623 -4.71 -5.64 9.91
CA LEU A 623 -3.46 -5.15 10.48
C LEU A 623 -2.34 -5.15 9.43
N PHE A 624 -2.14 -6.28 8.75
CA PHE A 624 -1.09 -6.44 7.72
C PHE A 624 -1.46 -5.81 6.37
N ALA A 625 -2.74 -5.54 6.09
CA ALA A 625 -3.13 -4.76 4.91
C ALA A 625 -2.46 -3.38 4.89
N LYS A 626 -2.22 -2.77 6.05
CA LYS A 626 -1.57 -1.45 6.19
C LYS A 626 -0.13 -1.45 5.68
N ASP A 627 0.57 -2.56 5.81
CA ASP A 627 1.98 -2.70 5.43
C ASP A 627 2.21 -2.46 3.93
N GLN A 628 1.19 -2.67 3.09
CA GLN A 628 1.29 -2.45 1.64
C GLN A 628 1.51 -0.98 1.26
N GLY A 629 1.10 -0.04 2.11
CA GLY A 629 1.33 1.38 1.92
C GLY A 629 2.73 1.86 2.33
N ASP A 630 3.53 1.00 2.98
CA ASP A 630 4.85 1.35 3.51
C ASP A 630 5.98 0.69 2.67
N PRO A 631 6.96 1.47 2.17
CA PRO A 631 8.01 0.94 1.30
C PRO A 631 8.88 -0.18 1.92
N LEU A 632 9.09 -0.16 3.23
CA LEU A 632 9.88 -1.18 3.93
C LEU A 632 8.99 -2.34 4.38
N ALA A 633 7.86 -2.05 5.00
CA ALA A 633 6.98 -3.09 5.53
C ALA A 633 6.36 -3.97 4.43
N SER A 634 6.04 -3.39 3.27
CA SER A 634 5.56 -4.14 2.10
C SER A 634 6.52 -5.28 1.70
N GLN A 635 7.82 -5.14 1.97
CA GLN A 635 8.82 -6.18 1.69
C GLN A 635 8.69 -7.41 2.59
N LEU A 636 8.01 -7.31 3.74
CA LEU A 636 7.67 -8.49 4.56
C LEU A 636 6.69 -9.43 3.84
N HIS A 637 6.03 -8.96 2.79
CA HIS A 637 4.94 -9.66 2.13
C HIS A 637 5.24 -9.93 0.66
N GLY A 638 4.71 -11.06 0.18
CA GLY A 638 4.93 -11.59 -1.16
C GLY A 638 4.46 -13.05 -1.21
N LYS A 639 4.44 -13.65 -2.39
CA LYS A 639 3.88 -14.98 -2.62
C LYS A 639 4.40 -16.07 -1.67
N ASP A 640 5.68 -15.99 -1.29
CA ASP A 640 6.39 -16.95 -0.42
C ASP A 640 6.72 -16.40 0.98
N ARG A 641 6.22 -15.21 1.34
CA ARG A 641 6.58 -14.50 2.59
C ARG A 641 5.42 -13.74 3.24
N GLY A 642 5.50 -13.57 4.56
CA GLY A 642 4.53 -12.85 5.37
C GLY A 642 3.08 -13.28 5.13
N PHE A 643 2.19 -12.30 4.97
CA PHE A 643 0.77 -12.57 4.77
C PHE A 643 0.48 -13.34 3.47
N GLY A 644 1.28 -13.13 2.41
CA GLY A 644 1.14 -13.86 1.15
C GLY A 644 1.37 -15.37 1.30
N ARG A 645 2.38 -15.77 2.09
CA ARG A 645 2.58 -17.18 2.43
C ARG A 645 1.43 -17.78 3.23
N LEU A 646 0.91 -17.03 4.21
CA LEU A 646 -0.23 -17.47 5.02
C LEU A 646 -1.43 -17.81 4.11
N ILE A 647 -1.82 -16.90 3.23
CA ILE A 647 -2.97 -17.12 2.33
C ILE A 647 -2.69 -18.15 1.23
N ALA A 648 -1.43 -18.43 0.90
CA ALA A 648 -1.08 -19.52 -0.01
C ALA A 648 -1.34 -20.90 0.63
N GLU A 649 -0.99 -21.04 1.91
CA GLU A 649 -0.99 -22.34 2.61
C GLU A 649 -2.24 -22.62 3.45
N ARG A 650 -2.97 -21.58 3.89
CA ARG A 650 -4.14 -21.68 4.78
C ARG A 650 -5.29 -20.80 4.30
N SER A 651 -6.52 -21.19 4.67
CA SER A 651 -7.74 -20.48 4.31
C SER A 651 -7.91 -19.24 5.20
N ALA A 652 -7.07 -18.23 4.97
CA ALA A 652 -6.95 -17.03 5.77
C ALA A 652 -7.19 -15.73 4.97
N LEU A 653 -7.37 -15.81 3.65
CA LEU A 653 -7.71 -14.65 2.82
C LEU A 653 -9.18 -14.28 3.07
N ALA A 654 -9.43 -13.18 3.78
CA ALA A 654 -10.78 -12.69 3.97
C ALA A 654 -11.38 -12.28 2.62
N THR A 655 -12.49 -12.90 2.21
CA THR A 655 -13.04 -12.70 0.85
C THR A 655 -13.68 -11.33 0.64
N GLY A 656 -14.04 -10.63 1.72
CA GLY A 656 -14.75 -9.34 1.68
C GLY A 656 -16.26 -9.46 1.39
N LEU A 657 -16.73 -10.67 1.08
CA LEU A 657 -18.10 -10.95 0.68
C LEU A 657 -18.99 -11.34 1.88
N PRO A 658 -20.31 -11.06 1.84
CA PRO A 658 -21.25 -11.50 2.87
C PRO A 658 -21.55 -13.01 2.78
N MET A 659 -22.22 -13.58 3.79
CA MET A 659 -22.89 -14.88 3.63
C MET A 659 -23.85 -14.78 2.43
N PRO A 660 -23.95 -15.81 1.57
CA PRO A 660 -23.51 -17.21 1.75
C PRO A 660 -22.10 -17.56 1.27
N PHE A 661 -21.28 -16.58 0.89
CA PHE A 661 -19.91 -16.85 0.41
C PHE A 661 -18.99 -17.33 1.55
N SER A 662 -18.02 -18.17 1.21
CA SER A 662 -16.99 -18.57 2.18
C SER A 662 -16.29 -17.33 2.74
N PRO A 663 -16.17 -17.19 4.08
CA PRO A 663 -15.59 -16.00 4.69
C PRO A 663 -14.08 -15.90 4.46
N PHE A 664 -13.42 -17.05 4.26
CA PHE A 664 -11.99 -17.14 3.99
C PHE A 664 -11.68 -18.17 2.92
N LEU A 665 -10.65 -17.88 2.12
CA LEU A 665 -10.12 -18.77 1.08
C LEU A 665 -8.60 -18.86 1.18
N ARG A 666 -8.01 -19.82 0.46
CA ARG A 666 -6.62 -19.76 0.03
C ARG A 666 -6.52 -18.90 -1.23
N ALA A 667 -5.37 -18.28 -1.46
CA ALA A 667 -5.15 -17.43 -2.64
C ALA A 667 -5.42 -18.17 -3.96
N HIS A 668 -5.07 -19.46 -4.07
CA HIS A 668 -5.32 -20.25 -5.28
C HIS A 668 -6.77 -20.75 -5.43
N GLU A 669 -7.58 -20.69 -4.37
CA GLU A 669 -9.00 -21.03 -4.40
C GLU A 669 -9.84 -19.86 -4.94
N ALA A 670 -9.34 -18.63 -4.83
CA ALA A 670 -9.94 -17.44 -5.42
C ALA A 670 -9.84 -17.48 -6.95
N ARG A 671 -10.97 -17.74 -7.62
CA ARG A 671 -11.08 -17.86 -9.08
C ARG A 671 -11.88 -16.74 -9.71
N PHE A 672 -12.73 -16.08 -8.93
CA PHE A 672 -13.65 -15.06 -9.38
C PHE A 672 -13.53 -13.78 -8.55
N VAL A 673 -13.58 -12.63 -9.21
CA VAL A 673 -13.69 -11.32 -8.58
C VAL A 673 -15.07 -10.76 -8.90
N MET A 674 -15.85 -10.43 -7.88
CA MET A 674 -17.18 -9.84 -8.06
C MET A 674 -17.04 -8.38 -8.49
N MET A 675 -17.55 -8.06 -9.68
CA MET A 675 -17.37 -6.77 -10.34
C MET A 675 -18.69 -6.24 -10.90
N GLY A 676 -18.84 -4.92 -10.98
CA GLY A 676 -20.05 -4.29 -11.53
C GLY A 676 -21.23 -4.44 -10.57
N ALA A 677 -22.44 -4.55 -11.11
CA ALA A 677 -23.67 -4.57 -10.29
C ALA A 677 -23.73 -5.74 -9.31
N ILE A 678 -23.11 -6.89 -9.61
CA ILE A 678 -23.11 -8.04 -8.71
C ILE A 678 -22.25 -7.81 -7.46
N ALA A 679 -21.38 -6.80 -7.43
CA ALA A 679 -20.60 -6.45 -6.24
C ALA A 679 -21.46 -5.83 -5.11
N ASP A 680 -22.72 -5.45 -5.39
CA ASP A 680 -23.61 -4.94 -4.35
C ASP A 680 -23.83 -5.96 -3.22
N ARG A 681 -23.64 -5.51 -1.97
CA ARG A 681 -23.70 -6.38 -0.79
C ARG A 681 -25.09 -6.97 -0.55
N LYS A 682 -26.17 -6.23 -0.83
CA LYS A 682 -27.53 -6.74 -0.62
C LYS A 682 -27.85 -7.80 -1.66
N LEU A 683 -27.42 -7.57 -2.90
CA LEU A 683 -27.54 -8.55 -3.97
C LEU A 683 -26.79 -9.84 -3.61
N LEU A 684 -25.51 -9.76 -3.26
CA LEU A 684 -24.70 -10.92 -2.88
C LEU A 684 -25.34 -11.73 -1.74
N ALA A 685 -25.89 -11.07 -0.73
CA ALA A 685 -26.55 -11.73 0.39
C ALA A 685 -27.85 -12.47 -0.01
N SER A 686 -28.48 -12.09 -1.12
CA SER A 686 -29.71 -12.71 -1.63
C SER A 686 -29.47 -13.94 -2.52
N LEU A 687 -28.20 -14.29 -2.82
CA LEU A 687 -27.87 -15.31 -3.80
C LEU A 687 -27.92 -16.77 -3.29
N ASN A 688 -28.33 -17.02 -2.04
CA ASN A 688 -28.21 -18.34 -1.40
C ASN A 688 -28.73 -19.54 -2.22
N ASP A 689 -29.86 -19.37 -2.91
CA ASP A 689 -30.51 -20.47 -3.64
C ASP A 689 -30.18 -20.48 -5.15
N TRP A 690 -29.19 -19.71 -5.60
CA TRP A 690 -28.80 -19.59 -7.02
C TRP A 690 -27.86 -20.73 -7.42
N GLN A 691 -28.07 -21.33 -8.60
CA GLN A 691 -27.23 -22.40 -9.11
C GLN A 691 -25.76 -21.98 -9.24
N ALA A 692 -25.52 -20.71 -9.61
CA ALA A 692 -24.19 -20.15 -9.69
C ALA A 692 -23.40 -20.26 -8.37
N MET A 693 -24.06 -20.32 -7.20
CA MET A 693 -23.40 -20.44 -5.90
C MET A 693 -22.56 -21.72 -5.77
N SER A 694 -22.90 -22.79 -6.49
CA SER A 694 -22.08 -24.00 -6.56
C SER A 694 -20.69 -23.76 -7.19
N VAL A 695 -20.56 -22.70 -7.99
CA VAL A 695 -19.33 -22.32 -8.70
C VAL A 695 -18.60 -21.18 -7.97
N ILE A 696 -19.33 -20.14 -7.55
CA ILE A 696 -18.73 -18.91 -7.00
C ILE A 696 -18.66 -18.87 -5.48
N GLY A 697 -19.50 -19.65 -4.76
CA GLY A 697 -19.66 -19.53 -3.30
C GLY A 697 -18.38 -19.77 -2.51
N GLY A 698 -17.58 -20.75 -2.93
CA GLY A 698 -16.28 -21.07 -2.33
C GLY A 698 -15.06 -20.59 -3.14
N ALA A 699 -15.25 -19.66 -4.09
CA ALA A 699 -14.19 -19.26 -5.01
C ALA A 699 -14.19 -17.76 -5.39
N ALA A 700 -15.13 -16.97 -4.85
CA ALA A 700 -15.26 -15.56 -5.15
C ALA A 700 -14.63 -14.68 -4.05
N ILE A 701 -14.11 -13.53 -4.47
CA ILE A 701 -13.62 -12.46 -3.61
C ILE A 701 -14.15 -11.10 -4.09
N ALA A 702 -14.11 -10.10 -3.21
CA ALA A 702 -14.37 -8.71 -3.55
C ALA A 702 -13.21 -8.10 -4.37
N GLU A 703 -13.50 -7.03 -5.12
CA GLU A 703 -12.52 -6.33 -5.96
C GLU A 703 -11.29 -5.85 -5.18
N GLU A 704 -11.51 -5.21 -4.04
CA GLU A 704 -10.44 -4.70 -3.16
C GLU A 704 -9.49 -5.82 -2.68
N VAL A 705 -10.03 -7.04 -2.51
CA VAL A 705 -9.25 -8.22 -2.11
C VAL A 705 -8.45 -8.75 -3.29
N ALA A 706 -8.96 -8.66 -4.51
CA ALA A 706 -8.26 -9.04 -5.74
C ALA A 706 -7.03 -8.15 -5.98
N ASP A 707 -7.17 -6.83 -5.81
CA ASP A 707 -6.05 -5.88 -5.90
C ASP A 707 -4.94 -6.23 -4.89
N ARG A 708 -5.35 -6.66 -3.70
CA ARG A 708 -4.43 -7.00 -2.61
C ARG A 708 -3.68 -8.31 -2.85
N ILE A 709 -4.30 -9.34 -3.41
CA ILE A 709 -3.56 -10.57 -3.74
C ILE A 709 -2.64 -10.36 -4.94
N GLU A 710 -3.02 -9.50 -5.89
CA GLU A 710 -2.17 -9.09 -7.00
C GLU A 710 -0.92 -8.35 -6.52
N SER A 711 -1.06 -7.42 -5.56
CA SER A 711 0.09 -6.73 -4.94
C SER A 711 1.02 -7.66 -4.15
N LEU A 712 0.51 -8.80 -3.68
CA LEU A 712 1.30 -9.86 -3.04
C LEU A 712 1.99 -10.80 -4.05
N GLY A 713 1.79 -10.60 -5.35
CA GLY A 713 2.40 -11.39 -6.42
C GLY A 713 1.64 -12.66 -6.82
N PHE A 714 0.32 -12.71 -6.55
CA PHE A 714 -0.58 -13.74 -7.09
C PHE A 714 -1.26 -13.25 -8.38
N ASP A 715 -1.76 -14.18 -9.18
CA ASP A 715 -2.52 -13.85 -10.39
C ASP A 715 -3.89 -13.29 -10.00
N ARG A 716 -4.34 -12.23 -10.68
CA ARG A 716 -5.68 -11.67 -10.48
C ARG A 716 -6.75 -12.68 -10.96
N PRO A 717 -7.76 -13.01 -10.13
CA PRO A 717 -8.83 -13.91 -10.55
C PRO A 717 -9.71 -13.30 -11.66
N ARG A 718 -10.54 -14.13 -12.32
CA ARG A 718 -11.37 -13.68 -13.45
C ARG A 718 -12.52 -12.82 -12.96
N SER A 719 -12.88 -11.76 -13.69
CA SER A 719 -14.08 -10.98 -13.37
C SER A 719 -15.34 -11.84 -13.51
N PHE A 720 -16.27 -11.69 -12.57
CA PHE A 720 -17.59 -12.27 -12.60
C PHE A 720 -18.61 -11.14 -12.43
N LYS A 721 -19.38 -10.87 -13.49
CA LYS A 721 -20.36 -9.77 -13.58
C LYS A 721 -21.79 -10.31 -13.45
N LEU A 722 -22.77 -9.40 -13.42
CA LEU A 722 -24.18 -9.77 -13.39
C LEU A 722 -24.58 -10.67 -14.58
N VAL A 723 -24.06 -10.40 -15.78
CA VAL A 723 -24.35 -11.22 -16.97
C VAL A 723 -23.87 -12.67 -16.82
N ASP A 724 -22.77 -12.91 -16.10
CA ASP A 724 -22.22 -14.25 -15.88
C ASP A 724 -23.09 -15.07 -14.91
N LEU A 725 -23.70 -14.40 -13.93
CA LEU A 725 -24.72 -14.99 -13.06
C LEU A 725 -25.92 -15.47 -13.89
N LEU A 726 -26.44 -14.61 -14.77
CA LEU A 726 -27.59 -14.96 -15.62
C LEU A 726 -27.27 -16.09 -16.60
N ARG A 727 -26.05 -16.11 -17.16
CA ARG A 727 -25.58 -17.22 -18.02
C ARG A 727 -25.59 -18.56 -17.29
N HIS A 728 -25.21 -18.58 -16.00
CA HIS A 728 -25.25 -19.79 -15.19
C HIS A 728 -26.67 -20.25 -14.90
N GLU A 729 -27.58 -19.34 -14.49
CA GLU A 729 -28.96 -19.74 -14.16
C GLU A 729 -29.78 -20.19 -15.38
N ILE A 730 -29.56 -19.56 -16.54
CA ILE A 730 -30.30 -19.90 -17.77
C ILE A 730 -29.71 -21.14 -18.45
N GLY A 731 -28.40 -21.36 -18.31
CA GLY A 731 -27.70 -22.48 -18.91
C GLY A 731 -27.51 -22.34 -20.43
N ALA A 732 -26.89 -23.38 -21.01
CA ALA A 732 -26.42 -23.35 -22.40
C ALA A 732 -27.54 -23.31 -23.46
N GLU A 733 -28.74 -23.79 -23.13
CA GLU A 733 -29.89 -23.78 -24.04
C GLU A 733 -30.51 -22.38 -24.21
N LYS A 734 -30.11 -21.40 -23.38
CA LYS A 734 -30.62 -20.02 -23.40
C LYS A 734 -32.15 -19.91 -23.24
N ARG A 735 -32.78 -20.88 -22.59
CA ARG A 735 -34.25 -20.94 -22.41
C ARG A 735 -34.66 -20.30 -21.09
N ALA A 736 -35.36 -19.18 -21.16
CA ALA A 736 -35.95 -18.50 -20.01
C ALA A 736 -37.42 -18.89 -19.87
N ALA A 737 -37.71 -20.03 -19.23
CA ALA A 737 -39.06 -20.48 -18.90
C ALA A 737 -39.81 -19.46 -18.01
N PRO A 738 -41.15 -19.45 -17.95
CA PRO A 738 -41.90 -18.45 -17.17
C PRO A 738 -41.49 -18.37 -15.69
N ASP A 739 -41.28 -19.51 -15.03
CA ASP A 739 -40.84 -19.61 -13.64
C ASP A 739 -39.41 -19.07 -13.43
N LEU A 740 -38.49 -19.38 -14.35
CA LEU A 740 -37.14 -18.85 -14.33
C LEU A 740 -37.14 -17.33 -14.61
N ALA A 741 -37.88 -16.87 -15.63
CA ALA A 741 -38.04 -15.46 -15.95
C ALA A 741 -38.65 -14.68 -14.78
N GLN A 742 -39.62 -15.27 -14.05
CA GLN A 742 -40.19 -14.69 -12.84
C GLN A 742 -39.13 -14.46 -11.76
N ARG A 743 -38.24 -15.42 -11.57
CA ARG A 743 -37.13 -15.30 -10.61
C ARG A 743 -36.11 -14.26 -11.05
N LEU A 744 -35.68 -14.30 -12.31
CA LEU A 744 -34.69 -13.38 -12.87
C LEU A 744 -35.22 -11.95 -12.93
N GLY A 745 -36.49 -11.74 -13.24
CA GLY A 745 -37.13 -10.42 -13.30
C GLY A 745 -37.33 -9.73 -11.96
N ARG A 746 -37.20 -10.44 -10.84
CA ARG A 746 -37.11 -9.83 -9.51
C ARG A 746 -35.75 -9.20 -9.24
N LEU A 747 -34.73 -9.66 -9.97
CA LEU A 747 -33.38 -9.12 -9.91
C LEU A 747 -33.16 -8.08 -11.00
N VAL A 748 -33.47 -8.42 -12.25
CA VAL A 748 -33.18 -7.63 -13.44
C VAL A 748 -34.46 -6.94 -13.91
N ASP A 749 -34.61 -5.69 -13.48
CA ASP A 749 -35.69 -4.78 -13.88
C ASP A 749 -35.15 -3.52 -14.58
N ASP A 750 -36.06 -2.64 -15.01
CA ASP A 750 -35.71 -1.39 -15.70
C ASP A 750 -34.84 -0.44 -14.85
N ASP A 751 -34.96 -0.49 -13.53
CA ASP A 751 -34.22 0.40 -12.62
C ASP A 751 -32.79 -0.10 -12.42
N LEU A 752 -32.61 -1.42 -12.24
CA LEU A 752 -31.28 -2.03 -12.22
C LEU A 752 -30.54 -1.75 -13.52
N VAL A 753 -31.17 -2.01 -14.69
CA VAL A 753 -30.53 -1.80 -16.00
C VAL A 753 -30.07 -0.35 -16.19
N LYS A 754 -30.88 0.64 -15.77
CA LYS A 754 -30.50 2.07 -15.83
C LYS A 754 -29.37 2.44 -14.88
N SER A 755 -29.19 1.68 -13.80
CA SER A 755 -28.13 1.93 -12.82
C SER A 755 -26.77 1.34 -13.24
N LEU A 756 -26.74 0.46 -14.25
CA LEU A 756 -25.52 -0.14 -14.77
C LEU A 756 -24.65 0.89 -15.51
N ASP A 757 -23.34 0.65 -15.53
CA ASP A 757 -22.46 1.37 -16.44
C ASP A 757 -22.76 1.00 -17.91
N LYS A 758 -22.32 1.83 -18.86
CA LYS A 758 -22.65 1.65 -20.28
C LYS A 758 -22.10 0.37 -20.89
N GLN A 759 -21.00 -0.16 -20.36
CA GLN A 759 -20.41 -1.40 -20.85
C GLN A 759 -21.18 -2.62 -20.34
N GLU A 760 -21.43 -2.69 -19.03
CA GLU A 760 -22.20 -3.78 -18.41
C GLU A 760 -23.67 -3.76 -18.88
N GLU A 761 -24.26 -2.58 -19.08
CA GLU A 761 -25.57 -2.42 -19.72
C GLU A 761 -25.57 -3.04 -21.12
N GLY A 762 -24.57 -2.72 -21.96
CA GLY A 762 -24.45 -3.29 -23.31
C GLY A 762 -24.31 -4.82 -23.31
N GLU A 763 -23.43 -5.36 -22.47
CA GLU A 763 -23.20 -6.81 -22.31
C GLU A 763 -24.49 -7.53 -21.85
N LEU A 764 -25.23 -6.94 -20.91
CA LEU A 764 -26.50 -7.48 -20.43
C LEU A 764 -27.58 -7.44 -21.51
N LEU A 765 -27.78 -6.30 -22.17
CA LEU A 765 -28.81 -6.13 -23.21
C LEU A 765 -28.55 -7.05 -24.41
N GLU A 766 -27.29 -7.20 -24.82
CA GLU A 766 -26.89 -8.16 -25.86
C GLU A 766 -27.24 -9.60 -25.44
N PHE A 767 -26.92 -9.98 -24.20
CA PHE A 767 -27.26 -11.30 -23.69
C PHE A 767 -28.78 -11.55 -23.68
N LEU A 768 -29.56 -10.59 -23.18
CA LEU A 768 -31.02 -10.65 -23.14
C LEU A 768 -31.65 -10.80 -24.53
N SER A 769 -31.11 -10.12 -25.55
CA SER A 769 -31.56 -10.23 -26.94
C SER A 769 -31.45 -11.65 -27.52
N SER A 770 -30.50 -12.43 -26.99
CA SER A 770 -30.21 -13.78 -27.47
C SER A 770 -31.00 -14.89 -26.76
N LEU A 771 -31.82 -14.54 -25.76
CA LEU A 771 -32.59 -15.49 -24.97
C LEU A 771 -33.81 -16.00 -25.72
N LEU A 772 -34.16 -17.25 -25.45
CA LEU A 772 -35.34 -17.92 -25.98
C LEU A 772 -36.41 -17.99 -24.90
N PHE A 773 -37.62 -17.58 -25.25
CA PHE A 773 -38.81 -17.59 -24.41
C PHE A 773 -39.85 -18.52 -25.02
N LYS A 774 -40.72 -19.04 -24.16
CA LYS A 774 -41.82 -19.90 -24.57
C LYS A 774 -42.93 -19.04 -25.18
N MET A 775 -43.28 -19.31 -26.43
CA MET A 775 -44.37 -18.61 -27.13
C MET A 775 -45.70 -19.33 -26.89
N SER A 776 -46.81 -18.68 -27.21
CA SER A 776 -48.16 -19.22 -27.01
C SER A 776 -48.47 -20.44 -27.89
N ASP A 777 -47.68 -20.69 -28.95
CA ASP A 777 -47.71 -21.92 -29.74
C ASP A 777 -46.93 -23.09 -29.09
N GLY A 778 -46.34 -22.87 -27.91
CA GLY A 778 -45.57 -23.84 -27.13
C GLY A 778 -44.10 -23.99 -27.57
N ARG A 779 -43.64 -23.25 -28.58
CA ARG A 779 -42.24 -23.31 -29.08
C ARG A 779 -41.36 -22.25 -28.42
N TRP A 780 -40.06 -22.36 -28.63
CA TRP A 780 -39.05 -21.46 -28.08
C TRP A 780 -38.54 -20.51 -29.14
N HIS A 781 -38.76 -19.20 -28.95
CA HIS A 781 -38.32 -18.15 -29.87
C HIS A 781 -37.76 -16.96 -29.09
N THR A 782 -37.02 -16.08 -29.76
CA THR A 782 -36.60 -14.80 -29.18
C THR A 782 -37.82 -13.93 -28.87
N ALA A 783 -37.70 -13.07 -27.85
CA ALA A 783 -38.79 -12.19 -27.44
C ALA A 783 -39.32 -11.34 -28.62
N ALA A 784 -40.64 -11.18 -28.74
CA ALA A 784 -41.28 -10.48 -29.86
C ALA A 784 -42.47 -9.62 -29.43
N LEU A 785 -43.57 -10.24 -28.99
CA LEU A 785 -44.73 -9.56 -28.41
C LEU A 785 -45.04 -10.12 -27.02
N PRO A 786 -45.55 -9.29 -26.08
CA PRO A 786 -45.95 -9.76 -24.77
C PRO A 786 -47.14 -10.73 -24.86
N PRO A 787 -47.51 -11.40 -23.76
CA PRO A 787 -48.69 -12.26 -23.73
C PRO A 787 -49.97 -11.49 -24.07
N GLN A 788 -50.96 -12.16 -24.65
CA GLN A 788 -52.20 -11.51 -25.09
C GLN A 788 -52.99 -10.86 -23.94
N ASN A 789 -52.84 -11.38 -22.72
CA ASN A 789 -53.44 -10.86 -21.49
C ASN A 789 -52.61 -9.76 -20.80
N ALA A 790 -51.53 -9.28 -21.39
CA ALA A 790 -50.72 -8.19 -20.83
C ALA A 790 -51.52 -6.87 -20.81
N THR A 791 -51.67 -6.29 -19.62
CA THR A 791 -52.49 -5.08 -19.41
C THR A 791 -51.68 -3.78 -19.35
N ASP A 792 -50.36 -3.89 -19.22
CA ASP A 792 -49.39 -2.80 -19.03
C ASP A 792 -48.97 -2.10 -20.35
N GLY A 793 -49.38 -2.62 -21.50
CA GLY A 793 -49.18 -2.00 -22.80
C GLY A 793 -50.11 -0.82 -23.09
N ASP A 794 -49.69 0.07 -24.00
CA ASP A 794 -50.54 1.14 -24.52
C ASP A 794 -51.70 0.59 -25.37
N GLU A 795 -52.66 1.44 -25.74
CA GLU A 795 -53.80 0.98 -26.54
C GLU A 795 -53.39 0.44 -27.92
N GLU A 796 -52.27 0.93 -28.47
CA GLU A 796 -51.72 0.43 -29.73
C GLU A 796 -51.26 -1.01 -29.59
N GLU A 797 -50.44 -1.30 -28.58
CA GLU A 797 -49.95 -2.65 -28.28
C GLU A 797 -51.13 -3.61 -28.04
N ARG A 798 -52.13 -3.21 -27.26
CA ARG A 798 -53.34 -4.04 -27.02
C ARG A 798 -54.08 -4.38 -28.31
N ARG A 799 -54.21 -3.44 -29.24
CA ARG A 799 -54.89 -3.70 -30.52
C ARG A 799 -54.07 -4.65 -31.40
N VAL A 800 -52.74 -4.50 -31.44
CA VAL A 800 -51.85 -5.41 -32.19
C VAL A 800 -51.89 -6.84 -31.62
N LEU A 801 -51.89 -6.98 -30.29
CA LEU A 801 -52.01 -8.29 -29.62
C LEU A 801 -53.32 -9.01 -29.93
N GLY A 802 -54.38 -8.27 -30.28
CA GLY A 802 -55.69 -8.82 -30.61
C GLY A 802 -55.70 -9.74 -31.84
N PHE A 803 -54.74 -9.58 -32.76
CA PHE A 803 -54.66 -10.38 -33.99
C PHE A 803 -53.24 -10.89 -34.33
N ALA A 804 -52.28 -10.72 -33.42
CA ALA A 804 -50.93 -11.22 -33.65
C ALA A 804 -50.87 -12.77 -33.68
N PRO A 805 -50.04 -13.38 -34.55
CA PRO A 805 -49.89 -14.83 -34.59
C PRO A 805 -49.32 -15.41 -33.29
N SER A 806 -49.79 -16.59 -32.89
CA SER A 806 -49.39 -17.27 -31.64
C SER A 806 -47.87 -17.51 -31.52
N LYS A 807 -47.18 -17.75 -32.64
CA LYS A 807 -45.71 -17.87 -32.70
C LYS A 807 -44.94 -16.61 -32.29
N HIS A 808 -45.59 -15.45 -32.25
CA HIS A 808 -45.01 -14.16 -31.85
C HIS A 808 -45.49 -13.66 -30.50
N LEU A 809 -46.57 -14.24 -29.96
CA LEU A 809 -47.11 -13.95 -28.63
C LEU A 809 -46.41 -14.82 -27.59
N ALA A 810 -45.92 -14.21 -26.50
CA ALA A 810 -45.40 -14.97 -25.37
C ALA A 810 -46.51 -15.81 -24.68
N ASP A 811 -46.11 -16.87 -24.00
CA ASP A 811 -47.02 -17.68 -23.17
C ASP A 811 -47.70 -16.81 -22.09
N ARG A 812 -48.98 -17.10 -21.77
CA ARG A 812 -49.76 -16.35 -20.77
C ARG A 812 -49.17 -16.38 -19.36
N ASP A 813 -48.30 -17.34 -19.09
CA ASP A 813 -47.64 -17.51 -17.79
C ASP A 813 -46.49 -16.51 -17.57
N TYR A 814 -46.09 -15.73 -18.58
CA TYR A 814 -45.18 -14.59 -18.38
C TYR A 814 -45.93 -13.39 -17.81
N ASP A 815 -46.20 -13.41 -16.51
CA ASP A 815 -46.82 -12.31 -15.76
C ASP A 815 -45.87 -11.67 -14.74
N GLY A 816 -46.30 -10.60 -14.05
CA GLY A 816 -45.53 -9.98 -12.97
C GLY A 816 -44.07 -9.66 -13.33
N ALA A 817 -43.14 -10.21 -12.57
CA ALA A 817 -41.71 -10.00 -12.78
C ALA A 817 -41.17 -10.72 -14.04
N ALA A 818 -41.78 -11.84 -14.43
CA ALA A 818 -41.46 -12.55 -15.66
C ALA A 818 -41.79 -11.70 -16.89
N LEU A 819 -42.91 -10.96 -16.83
CA LEU A 819 -43.27 -10.00 -17.87
C LEU A 819 -42.27 -8.84 -17.94
N THR A 820 -41.84 -8.30 -16.80
CA THR A 820 -40.81 -7.26 -16.74
C THR A 820 -39.51 -7.72 -17.42
N PHE A 821 -39.02 -8.91 -17.06
CA PHE A 821 -37.83 -9.50 -17.66
C PHE A 821 -38.00 -9.77 -19.16
N TYR A 822 -39.16 -10.30 -19.57
CA TYR A 822 -39.48 -10.52 -20.97
C TYR A 822 -39.50 -9.21 -21.76
N ARG A 823 -40.09 -8.13 -21.21
CA ARG A 823 -40.13 -6.81 -21.87
C ARG A 823 -38.75 -6.22 -22.08
N LEU A 824 -37.82 -6.41 -21.15
CA LEU A 824 -36.41 -6.01 -21.32
C LEU A 824 -35.78 -6.71 -22.53
N ALA A 825 -35.94 -8.03 -22.64
CA ALA A 825 -35.46 -8.80 -23.80
C ALA A 825 -36.18 -8.40 -25.10
N MET A 826 -37.49 -8.15 -25.03
CA MET A 826 -38.31 -7.73 -26.17
C MET A 826 -37.81 -6.42 -26.79
N ARG A 827 -37.44 -5.42 -25.97
CA ARG A 827 -36.90 -4.14 -26.47
C ARG A 827 -35.60 -4.32 -27.27
N GLN A 828 -34.82 -5.36 -26.95
CA GLN A 828 -33.55 -5.66 -27.60
C GLN A 828 -33.68 -6.62 -28.78
N SER A 829 -34.83 -7.27 -28.96
CA SER A 829 -35.06 -8.27 -30.01
C SER A 829 -34.98 -7.72 -31.44
N GLY A 830 -35.10 -6.39 -31.60
CA GLY A 830 -35.20 -5.75 -32.91
C GLY A 830 -36.48 -6.10 -33.68
N PHE A 831 -37.46 -6.73 -33.03
CA PHE A 831 -38.72 -7.15 -33.65
C PHE A 831 -39.54 -5.93 -34.10
N GLN A 832 -39.66 -5.75 -35.42
CA GLN A 832 -40.34 -4.60 -36.01
C GLN A 832 -41.85 -4.85 -36.19
N ARG A 833 -42.67 -3.91 -35.70
CA ARG A 833 -44.14 -3.90 -35.81
C ARG A 833 -44.62 -3.06 -36.99
N GLY A 834 -43.95 -3.19 -38.14
CA GLY A 834 -44.21 -2.36 -39.33
C GLY A 834 -45.51 -2.74 -40.06
N PRO A 835 -46.09 -1.83 -40.87
CA PRO A 835 -47.32 -2.08 -41.62
C PRO A 835 -47.30 -3.36 -42.47
N ILE A 836 -46.14 -3.70 -43.04
CA ILE A 836 -45.95 -4.92 -43.85
C ILE A 836 -46.08 -6.20 -43.00
N ALA A 837 -45.50 -6.23 -41.79
CA ALA A 837 -45.62 -7.37 -40.89
C ALA A 837 -47.06 -7.54 -40.39
N LEU A 838 -47.72 -6.42 -40.06
CA LEU A 838 -49.13 -6.41 -39.68
C LEU A 838 -50.04 -6.87 -40.82
N ALA A 839 -49.74 -6.53 -42.08
CA ALA A 839 -50.47 -7.00 -43.25
C ALA A 839 -50.35 -8.52 -43.43
N GLN A 840 -49.15 -9.07 -43.23
CA GLN A 840 -48.94 -10.52 -43.25
C GLN A 840 -49.73 -11.23 -42.13
N TRP A 841 -49.83 -10.63 -40.94
CA TRP A 841 -50.61 -11.20 -39.84
C TRP A 841 -52.11 -11.12 -40.09
N ALA A 842 -52.58 -9.99 -40.60
CA ALA A 842 -53.97 -9.80 -41.01
C ALA A 842 -54.40 -10.82 -42.06
N LYS A 843 -53.51 -11.19 -43.00
CA LYS A 843 -53.77 -12.27 -43.96
C LYS A 843 -53.97 -13.65 -43.33
N LEU A 844 -53.39 -13.88 -42.15
CA LEU A 844 -53.48 -15.13 -41.41
C LEU A 844 -54.71 -15.18 -40.48
N ALA A 845 -55.52 -14.13 -40.41
CA ALA A 845 -56.72 -14.08 -39.56
C ALA A 845 -57.77 -15.10 -40.02
N SER A 846 -57.85 -16.23 -39.29
CA SER A 846 -58.63 -17.40 -39.69
C SER A 846 -60.04 -17.45 -39.08
N ASP A 847 -60.34 -16.65 -38.06
CA ASP A 847 -61.64 -16.60 -37.40
C ASP A 847 -62.22 -15.18 -37.32
N GLU A 848 -63.51 -15.09 -37.01
CA GLU A 848 -64.26 -13.83 -36.98
C GLU A 848 -63.74 -12.84 -35.92
N ALA A 849 -63.19 -13.33 -34.81
CA ALA A 849 -62.66 -12.48 -33.75
C ALA A 849 -61.35 -11.81 -34.17
N LEU A 850 -60.43 -12.55 -34.80
CA LEU A 850 -59.19 -12.03 -35.37
C LEU A 850 -59.48 -11.03 -36.49
N GLN A 851 -60.44 -11.34 -37.36
CA GLN A 851 -60.86 -10.46 -38.45
C GLN A 851 -61.44 -9.14 -37.92
N CYS A 852 -62.33 -9.19 -36.92
CA CYS A 852 -62.83 -8.01 -36.22
C CYS A 852 -61.71 -7.18 -35.57
N ALA A 853 -60.71 -7.84 -34.95
CA ALA A 853 -59.57 -7.16 -34.35
C ALA A 853 -58.70 -6.43 -35.39
N VAL A 854 -58.48 -7.03 -36.57
CA VAL A 854 -57.80 -6.38 -37.70
C VAL A 854 -58.57 -5.15 -38.17
N LEU A 855 -59.89 -5.26 -38.39
CA LEU A 855 -60.73 -4.14 -38.83
C LEU A 855 -60.76 -3.01 -37.79
N SER A 856 -60.83 -3.36 -36.51
CA SER A 856 -60.74 -2.38 -35.42
C SER A 856 -59.37 -1.68 -35.38
N TYR A 857 -58.28 -2.39 -35.70
CA TYR A 857 -56.95 -1.79 -35.78
C TYR A 857 -56.79 -0.86 -37.00
N ILE A 858 -57.40 -1.18 -38.14
CA ILE A 858 -57.38 -0.29 -39.33
C ILE A 858 -57.98 1.08 -39.02
N LEU A 859 -59.06 1.10 -38.24
CA LEU A 859 -59.74 2.33 -37.83
C LEU A 859 -59.01 3.09 -36.70
N LYS A 860 -58.52 2.38 -35.69
CA LYS A 860 -58.12 2.99 -34.39
C LYS A 860 -56.63 2.83 -34.07
N GLY A 861 -55.88 2.09 -34.89
CA GLY A 861 -54.45 1.85 -34.74
C GLY A 861 -53.62 2.94 -35.42
N ARG A 862 -52.42 3.20 -34.88
CA ARG A 862 -51.50 4.25 -35.36
C ARG A 862 -51.10 4.04 -36.83
N HIS A 863 -50.88 2.79 -37.22
CA HIS A 863 -50.60 2.39 -38.61
C HIS A 863 -51.85 1.84 -39.34
N GLY A 864 -53.05 2.08 -38.79
CA GLY A 864 -54.28 1.47 -39.27
C GLY A 864 -54.59 1.79 -40.73
N ARG A 865 -54.40 3.05 -41.15
CA ARG A 865 -54.62 3.50 -42.53
C ARG A 865 -53.63 2.90 -43.53
N GLU A 866 -52.35 2.83 -43.16
CA GLU A 866 -51.29 2.22 -43.98
C GLU A 866 -51.50 0.70 -44.13
N LEU A 867 -51.88 0.03 -43.03
CA LEU A 867 -52.27 -1.38 -43.06
C LEU A 867 -53.48 -1.59 -43.99
N GLY A 868 -54.51 -0.75 -43.86
CA GLY A 868 -55.70 -0.82 -44.69
C GLY A 868 -55.41 -0.60 -46.17
N GLN A 869 -54.49 0.32 -46.52
CA GLN A 869 -54.03 0.51 -47.90
C GLN A 869 -53.29 -0.73 -48.43
N LEU A 870 -52.37 -1.30 -47.66
CA LEU A 870 -51.67 -2.54 -48.03
C LEU A 870 -52.64 -3.72 -48.25
N LEU A 871 -53.69 -3.84 -47.42
CA LEU A 871 -54.73 -4.86 -47.59
C LEU A 871 -55.73 -4.54 -48.71
N ALA A 872 -55.84 -3.28 -49.13
CA ALA A 872 -56.61 -2.89 -50.31
C ALA A 872 -55.86 -3.22 -51.61
N GLU A 873 -54.53 -3.08 -51.61
CA GLU A 873 -53.66 -3.42 -52.74
C GLU A 873 -53.42 -4.93 -52.88
N ASP A 874 -53.25 -5.64 -51.75
CA ASP A 874 -52.95 -7.08 -51.71
C ASP A 874 -53.89 -7.80 -50.73
N ARG A 875 -55.09 -8.10 -51.24
CA ARG A 875 -56.27 -8.43 -50.43
C ARG A 875 -56.24 -9.85 -49.86
N PRO A 876 -56.49 -10.03 -48.54
CA PRO A 876 -56.56 -11.36 -47.94
C PRO A 876 -57.83 -12.09 -48.36
N GLY A 877 -57.77 -13.42 -48.48
CA GLY A 877 -58.90 -14.23 -48.96
C GLY A 877 -60.17 -14.17 -48.10
N TRP A 878 -60.11 -13.65 -46.87
CA TRP A 878 -61.28 -13.41 -46.03
C TRP A 878 -61.94 -12.04 -46.24
N LEU A 879 -61.25 -11.08 -46.86
CA LEU A 879 -61.78 -9.75 -47.15
C LEU A 879 -62.39 -9.77 -48.57
N PRO A 880 -63.73 -9.63 -48.72
CA PRO A 880 -64.42 -9.73 -50.02
C PRO A 880 -64.01 -8.62 -51.01
N ASN A 881 -64.33 -8.76 -52.30
CA ASN A 881 -63.80 -7.89 -53.36
C ASN A 881 -64.53 -6.55 -53.52
N THR A 882 -65.79 -6.47 -53.10
CA THR A 882 -66.60 -5.23 -53.21
C THR A 882 -67.10 -4.74 -51.84
N SER A 883 -67.37 -3.43 -51.74
CA SER A 883 -67.88 -2.85 -50.48
C SER A 883 -69.29 -3.36 -50.11
N ASP A 884 -70.09 -3.81 -51.08
CA ASP A 884 -71.40 -4.42 -50.85
C ASP A 884 -71.29 -5.84 -50.29
N GLU A 885 -70.36 -6.66 -50.82
CA GLU A 885 -70.05 -7.98 -50.26
C GLU A 885 -69.51 -7.86 -48.83
N PHE A 886 -68.66 -6.85 -48.57
CA PHE A 886 -68.18 -6.56 -47.22
C PHE A 886 -69.33 -6.30 -46.25
N ARG A 887 -70.30 -5.46 -46.61
CA ARG A 887 -71.47 -5.16 -45.76
C ARG A 887 -72.33 -6.39 -45.45
N ALA A 888 -72.29 -7.41 -46.31
CA ALA A 888 -73.01 -8.68 -46.09
C ALA A 888 -72.30 -9.64 -45.13
N CYS A 889 -70.99 -9.46 -44.88
CA CYS A 889 -70.21 -10.33 -44.00
C CYS A 889 -70.58 -10.17 -42.51
N PRO A 890 -70.53 -11.25 -41.71
CA PRO A 890 -70.83 -11.22 -40.26
C PRO A 890 -69.99 -10.20 -39.48
N PHE A 891 -68.66 -10.17 -39.69
CA PHE A 891 -67.74 -9.25 -39.02
C PHE A 891 -67.94 -7.77 -39.40
N ALA A 892 -68.53 -7.48 -40.58
CA ALA A 892 -68.84 -6.11 -40.97
C ALA A 892 -70.04 -5.53 -40.20
N LYS A 893 -70.93 -6.40 -39.68
CA LYS A 893 -72.03 -5.98 -38.80
C LYS A 893 -71.57 -5.63 -37.39
N ALA A 894 -70.36 -6.06 -37.01
CA ALA A 894 -69.72 -5.70 -35.75
C ALA A 894 -69.02 -4.33 -35.78
N VAL A 895 -68.87 -3.72 -36.97
CA VAL A 895 -68.35 -2.36 -37.14
C VAL A 895 -69.47 -1.36 -36.86
N ALA A 896 -69.19 -0.32 -36.06
CA ALA A 896 -70.17 0.72 -35.75
C ALA A 896 -70.63 1.45 -37.03
N PRO A 897 -71.92 1.82 -37.17
CA PRO A 897 -72.43 2.51 -38.35
C PRO A 897 -71.69 3.80 -38.68
N GLU A 898 -71.22 4.54 -37.67
CA GLU A 898 -70.40 5.74 -37.82
C GLU A 898 -68.97 5.49 -38.34
N ASP A 899 -68.36 4.34 -38.00
CA ASP A 899 -66.98 3.99 -38.39
C ASP A 899 -66.91 3.33 -39.79
N LEU A 900 -68.04 2.79 -40.27
CA LEU A 900 -68.13 2.04 -41.53
C LEU A 900 -67.76 2.86 -42.79
N PRO A 901 -68.16 4.13 -42.95
CA PRO A 901 -67.75 4.94 -44.10
C PRO A 901 -66.23 5.16 -44.20
N GLU A 902 -65.57 5.40 -43.06
CA GLU A 902 -64.13 5.60 -42.98
C GLU A 902 -63.37 4.29 -43.31
N LEU A 903 -63.79 3.17 -42.73
CA LEU A 903 -63.23 1.85 -43.01
C LEU A 903 -63.33 1.48 -44.48
N LEU A 904 -64.49 1.74 -45.11
CA LEU A 904 -64.70 1.51 -46.53
C LEU A 904 -63.88 2.48 -47.41
N GLY A 905 -63.69 3.73 -46.97
CA GLY A 905 -62.81 4.70 -47.62
C GLY A 905 -61.35 4.26 -47.69
N ILE A 906 -60.88 3.54 -46.67
CA ILE A 906 -59.51 3.00 -46.59
C ILE A 906 -59.38 1.69 -47.37
N LEU A 907 -60.33 0.76 -47.22
CA LEU A 907 -60.26 -0.58 -47.81
C LEU A 907 -60.71 -0.64 -49.27
N TYR A 908 -61.57 0.28 -49.73
CA TYR A 908 -62.13 0.34 -51.09
C TYR A 908 -61.96 1.75 -51.71
N PRO A 909 -60.74 2.30 -51.77
CA PRO A 909 -60.50 3.71 -52.12
C PRO A 909 -60.80 4.05 -53.59
N ILE A 910 -60.90 3.04 -54.48
CA ILE A 910 -61.24 3.22 -55.89
C ILE A 910 -62.77 3.37 -56.07
N GLU A 911 -63.55 2.50 -55.43
CA GLU A 911 -65.03 2.59 -55.43
C GLU A 911 -65.50 3.92 -54.81
N GLN A 912 -64.89 4.32 -53.70
CA GLN A 912 -65.19 5.60 -53.02
C GLN A 912 -64.78 6.83 -53.85
N ARG A 913 -63.66 6.78 -54.57
CA ARG A 913 -63.28 7.84 -55.52
C ARG A 913 -64.28 7.97 -56.66
N LEU A 914 -64.78 6.85 -57.20
CA LEU A 914 -65.81 6.83 -58.24
C LEU A 914 -67.17 7.34 -57.75
N LEU A 915 -67.47 7.21 -56.46
CA LEU A 915 -68.69 7.73 -55.83
C LEU A 915 -68.66 9.24 -55.57
N TRP A 916 -67.49 9.87 -55.40
CA TRP A 916 -67.35 11.31 -55.10
C TRP A 916 -66.85 12.18 -56.26
N SER A 917 -66.28 11.60 -57.32
CA SER A 917 -65.86 12.35 -58.51
C SER A 917 -67.00 12.45 -59.53
N GLY A 918 -67.99 13.30 -59.22
CA GLY A 918 -68.79 13.93 -60.27
C GLY A 918 -67.87 14.75 -61.16
N GLY A 919 -67.54 14.22 -62.34
CA GLY A 919 -66.96 14.89 -63.50
C GLY A 919 -65.87 15.94 -63.22
N VAL A 920 -64.60 15.53 -63.28
CA VAL A 920 -63.50 16.43 -63.69
C VAL A 920 -62.69 15.73 -64.78
N GLN A 921 -62.52 16.44 -65.88
CA GLN A 921 -61.84 16.00 -67.08
C GLN A 921 -60.38 15.63 -66.81
N PRO A 922 -59.80 14.68 -67.58
CA PRO A 922 -58.36 14.47 -67.58
C PRO A 922 -57.68 15.74 -68.10
N GLU A 923 -56.88 16.39 -67.26
CA GLU A 923 -55.85 17.29 -67.79
C GLU A 923 -54.88 16.46 -68.62
N ALA A 924 -54.89 16.79 -69.91
CA ALA A 924 -54.15 16.25 -71.03
C ALA A 924 -52.90 15.40 -70.72
N GLU A 925 -52.86 14.20 -71.33
CA GLU A 925 -51.63 13.52 -71.69
C GLU A 925 -50.67 14.50 -72.39
N HIS A 926 -49.68 15.00 -71.66
CA HIS A 926 -48.51 15.62 -72.25
C HIS A 926 -47.67 14.51 -72.87
N LYS A 927 -47.72 14.39 -74.20
CA LYS A 927 -46.71 13.61 -74.93
C LYS A 927 -45.36 14.33 -74.76
N PRO A 928 -44.31 13.63 -74.33
CA PRO A 928 -42.95 14.17 -74.31
C PRO A 928 -42.60 14.74 -75.69
N ALA A 929 -41.93 15.89 -75.70
CA ALA A 929 -41.13 16.28 -76.85
C ALA A 929 -40.10 15.17 -77.13
N ASP A 930 -39.67 15.02 -78.38
CA ASP A 930 -38.60 14.09 -78.77
C ASP A 930 -37.40 14.20 -77.81
N SER A 931 -37.29 13.25 -76.87
CA SER A 931 -36.30 13.26 -75.78
C SER A 931 -34.88 13.25 -76.31
N GLN A 932 -34.67 12.61 -77.47
CA GLN A 932 -33.38 12.65 -78.15
C GLN A 932 -33.08 14.04 -78.71
N ALA A 933 -34.06 14.72 -79.31
CA ALA A 933 -33.89 16.08 -79.82
C ALA A 933 -33.69 17.12 -78.69
N PHE A 934 -34.39 16.97 -77.56
CA PHE A 934 -34.17 17.81 -76.38
C PHE A 934 -32.74 17.66 -75.84
N LEU A 935 -32.29 16.43 -75.61
CA LEU A 935 -30.94 16.16 -75.10
C LEU A 935 -29.86 16.64 -76.07
N ARG A 936 -30.04 16.49 -77.39
CA ARG A 936 -29.10 17.02 -78.40
C ARG A 936 -29.02 18.55 -78.34
N ARG A 937 -30.16 19.25 -78.28
CA ARG A 937 -30.15 20.72 -78.14
C ARG A 937 -29.54 21.18 -76.81
N LEU A 938 -29.76 20.44 -75.73
CA LEU A 938 -29.11 20.70 -74.45
C LEU A 938 -27.60 20.50 -74.54
N HIS A 939 -27.15 19.45 -75.25
CA HIS A 939 -25.74 19.19 -75.50
C HIS A 939 -25.09 20.29 -76.34
N ASP A 940 -25.72 20.71 -77.44
CA ASP A 940 -25.23 21.79 -78.29
C ASP A 940 -25.14 23.12 -77.53
N TRP A 941 -26.19 23.46 -76.76
CA TRP A 941 -26.17 24.62 -75.88
C TRP A 941 -25.02 24.56 -74.87
N TRP A 942 -24.79 23.40 -74.27
CA TRP A 942 -23.69 23.21 -73.32
C TRP A 942 -22.32 23.31 -74.02
N GLN A 943 -22.17 22.75 -75.22
CA GLN A 943 -20.93 22.87 -76.01
C GLN A 943 -20.53 24.33 -76.23
N GLU A 944 -21.48 25.21 -76.49
CA GLU A 944 -21.24 26.64 -76.67
C GLU A 944 -21.03 27.40 -75.36
N ASN A 945 -21.74 27.03 -74.29
CA ASN A 945 -21.85 27.86 -73.07
C ASN A 945 -21.09 27.33 -71.84
N HIS A 946 -20.62 26.08 -71.85
CA HIS A 946 -20.06 25.41 -70.66
C HIS A 946 -18.94 26.20 -69.98
N GLN A 947 -18.02 26.85 -70.72
CA GLN A 947 -16.93 27.61 -70.10
C GLN A 947 -17.43 28.75 -69.19
N LYS A 948 -18.40 29.53 -69.68
CA LYS A 948 -18.98 30.66 -68.95
C LYS A 948 -19.84 30.18 -67.78
N GLU A 949 -20.66 29.16 -68.01
CA GLU A 949 -21.54 28.60 -66.98
C GLU A 949 -20.75 27.89 -65.88
N ARG A 950 -19.67 27.17 -66.20
CA ARG A 950 -18.73 26.60 -65.22
C ARG A 950 -18.14 27.67 -64.32
N MET A 951 -17.57 28.74 -64.89
CA MET A 951 -17.01 29.84 -64.08
C MET A 951 -18.05 30.47 -63.15
N THR A 952 -19.27 30.66 -63.65
CA THR A 952 -20.37 31.25 -62.87
C THR A 952 -20.83 30.33 -61.74
N TYR A 953 -20.94 29.03 -62.00
CA TYR A 953 -21.28 28.01 -61.02
C TYR A 953 -20.19 27.89 -59.95
N GLU A 954 -18.93 27.74 -60.34
CA GLU A 954 -17.80 27.56 -59.43
C GLU A 954 -17.64 28.77 -58.49
N ALA A 955 -17.80 29.98 -59.01
CA ALA A 955 -17.76 31.20 -58.21
C ALA A 955 -18.87 31.23 -57.14
N ARG A 956 -20.02 30.57 -57.36
CA ARG A 956 -21.14 30.53 -56.40
C ARG A 956 -21.01 29.39 -55.40
N VAL A 957 -20.36 28.30 -55.79
CA VAL A 957 -20.32 27.06 -55.00
C VAL A 957 -19.07 26.97 -54.12
N TYR A 958 -17.90 27.37 -54.63
CA TYR A 958 -16.64 27.16 -53.92
C TYR A 958 -16.25 28.39 -53.07
N PRO A 959 -15.97 28.20 -51.76
CA PRO A 959 -15.52 29.29 -50.89
C PRO A 959 -14.14 29.80 -51.29
N HIS A 960 -13.83 31.03 -50.90
CA HIS A 960 -12.53 31.64 -51.20
C HIS A 960 -11.39 30.77 -50.66
N GLY A 961 -10.37 30.53 -51.50
CA GLY A 961 -9.20 29.71 -51.14
C GLY A 961 -9.45 28.20 -51.16
N PHE A 962 -10.61 27.71 -51.63
CA PHE A 962 -10.87 26.28 -51.84
C PHE A 962 -11.24 26.00 -53.30
N HIS A 963 -10.68 24.93 -53.85
CA HIS A 963 -11.10 24.39 -55.14
C HIS A 963 -10.87 22.86 -55.13
N PRO A 964 -11.84 22.01 -55.56
CA PRO A 964 -11.68 20.55 -55.46
C PRO A 964 -10.48 19.98 -56.24
N ARG A 965 -10.02 20.65 -57.31
CA ARG A 965 -8.78 20.28 -58.03
C ARG A 965 -7.54 20.26 -57.12
N ASN A 966 -7.54 21.03 -56.04
CA ASN A 966 -6.45 21.03 -55.08
C ASN A 966 -6.35 19.72 -54.28
N LEU A 967 -7.41 18.90 -54.26
CA LEU A 967 -7.44 17.60 -53.60
C LEU A 967 -6.73 16.50 -54.42
N ALA A 968 -6.47 16.75 -55.71
CA ALA A 968 -5.78 15.80 -56.60
C ALA A 968 -4.27 15.70 -56.30
N ALA A 969 -3.69 16.71 -55.64
CA ALA A 969 -2.26 16.83 -55.41
C ALA A 969 -1.96 16.88 -53.89
N GLN A 970 -1.15 15.91 -53.44
CA GLN A 970 -0.55 15.78 -52.09
C GLN A 970 -1.32 14.93 -51.06
N ASP A 971 -0.62 14.62 -49.96
CA ASP A 971 -1.03 13.75 -48.87
C ASP A 971 -2.37 14.20 -48.23
N VAL A 972 -3.22 13.23 -47.86
CA VAL A 972 -4.55 13.48 -47.26
C VAL A 972 -4.41 14.28 -45.97
N ALA A 973 -3.36 14.02 -45.19
CA ALA A 973 -3.12 14.69 -43.92
C ALA A 973 -2.80 16.19 -44.09
N SER A 974 -2.08 16.59 -45.15
CA SER A 974 -1.71 17.99 -45.38
C SER A 974 -2.86 18.84 -45.93
N ARG A 975 -3.97 18.21 -46.32
CA ARG A 975 -5.15 18.84 -46.93
C ARG A 975 -6.44 18.50 -46.18
N ARG A 976 -6.34 18.22 -44.88
CA ARG A 976 -7.47 17.79 -44.05
C ARG A 976 -8.61 18.82 -44.03
N GLU A 977 -8.31 20.11 -43.90
CA GLU A 977 -9.30 21.19 -43.97
C GLU A 977 -10.03 21.23 -45.33
N ASP A 978 -9.29 21.05 -46.44
CA ASP A 978 -9.84 21.07 -47.79
C ASP A 978 -10.77 19.85 -48.01
N TRP A 979 -10.37 18.65 -47.56
CA TRP A 979 -11.24 17.47 -47.60
C TRP A 979 -12.49 17.61 -46.73
N PHE A 980 -12.33 18.13 -45.52
CA PHE A 980 -13.45 18.42 -44.62
C PHE A 980 -14.43 19.39 -45.28
N THR A 981 -13.91 20.45 -45.90
CA THR A 981 -14.71 21.45 -46.63
C THR A 981 -15.47 20.84 -47.80
N PHE A 982 -14.84 19.93 -48.56
CA PHE A 982 -15.46 19.28 -49.70
C PHE A 982 -16.68 18.45 -49.29
N PHE A 983 -16.55 17.62 -48.25
CA PHE A 983 -17.66 16.84 -47.70
C PHE A 983 -18.72 17.71 -47.03
N ALA A 984 -18.33 18.78 -46.32
CA ALA A 984 -19.27 19.71 -45.71
C ALA A 984 -20.18 20.38 -46.75
N LEU A 985 -19.62 20.80 -47.89
CA LEU A 985 -20.40 21.38 -49.00
C LEU A 985 -21.44 20.39 -49.56
N ALA A 986 -21.12 19.09 -49.56
CA ALA A 986 -22.05 18.05 -49.97
C ALA A 986 -23.17 17.85 -48.94
N ILE A 987 -22.84 17.79 -47.65
CA ILE A 987 -23.83 17.71 -46.56
C ILE A 987 -24.81 18.88 -46.63
N PHE A 988 -24.30 20.10 -46.87
CA PHE A 988 -25.15 21.29 -46.94
C PHE A 988 -26.20 21.27 -48.06
N ARG A 989 -26.08 20.39 -49.07
CA ARG A 989 -27.11 20.22 -50.11
C ARG A 989 -28.41 19.62 -49.58
N THR A 990 -28.40 19.04 -48.38
CA THR A 990 -29.62 18.59 -47.68
C THR A 990 -30.36 19.73 -46.98
N LEU A 991 -29.75 20.91 -46.83
CA LEU A 991 -30.37 22.10 -46.28
C LEU A 991 -31.31 22.75 -47.31
N GLY A 992 -32.55 22.26 -47.38
CA GLY A 992 -33.56 22.71 -48.32
C GLY A 992 -33.84 24.23 -48.26
N ARG A 993 -34.15 24.82 -49.42
CA ARG A 993 -34.52 26.25 -49.61
C ARG A 993 -33.41 27.29 -49.35
N ALA A 994 -32.15 26.88 -49.22
CA ALA A 994 -31.01 27.80 -49.15
C ALA A 994 -30.46 28.13 -50.55
N PRO A 995 -30.14 29.41 -50.87
CA PRO A 995 -29.44 29.74 -52.11
C PRO A 995 -28.00 29.22 -52.08
N GLU A 996 -27.49 28.69 -53.21
CA GLU A 996 -26.19 28.01 -53.27
C GLU A 996 -25.01 28.86 -52.75
N GLY A 997 -25.07 30.18 -52.97
CA GLY A 997 -24.08 31.13 -52.45
C GLY A 997 -24.04 31.24 -50.93
N ALA A 998 -25.10 30.85 -50.21
CA ALA A 998 -25.12 30.89 -48.74
C ALA A 998 -24.23 29.82 -48.11
N HIS A 999 -24.11 28.63 -48.71
CA HIS A 999 -23.17 27.60 -48.25
C HIS A 999 -21.73 28.11 -48.38
N ARG A 1000 -21.39 28.69 -49.53
CA ARG A 1000 -20.10 29.32 -49.78
C ARG A 1000 -19.78 30.43 -48.77
N ASN A 1001 -20.74 31.34 -48.54
CA ASN A 1001 -20.55 32.48 -47.64
C ASN A 1001 -20.35 32.03 -46.18
N PHE A 1002 -21.09 31.02 -45.73
CA PHE A 1002 -20.92 30.43 -44.38
C PHE A 1002 -19.49 29.91 -44.20
N VAL A 1003 -19.03 29.03 -45.09
CA VAL A 1003 -17.67 28.46 -45.00
C VAL A 1003 -16.61 29.56 -45.13
N THR A 1004 -16.81 30.53 -46.02
CA THR A 1004 -15.87 31.66 -46.18
C THR A 1004 -15.74 32.46 -44.87
N LYS A 1005 -16.86 32.79 -44.21
CA LYS A 1005 -16.85 33.48 -42.90
C LYS A 1005 -16.19 32.62 -41.82
N ALA A 1006 -16.44 31.32 -41.81
CA ALA A 1006 -15.85 30.37 -40.87
C ALA A 1006 -14.33 30.23 -41.02
N ARG A 1007 -13.82 30.17 -42.26
CA ARG A 1007 -12.38 30.11 -42.55
C ARG A 1007 -11.66 31.40 -42.18
N GLN A 1008 -12.25 32.55 -42.49
CA GLN A 1008 -11.68 33.86 -42.13
C GLN A 1008 -11.52 34.06 -40.62
N THR A 1009 -12.38 33.41 -39.84
CA THR A 1009 -12.37 33.48 -38.37
C THR A 1009 -11.55 32.33 -37.73
N GLY A 1010 -10.87 31.52 -38.54
CA GLY A 1010 -9.90 30.49 -38.09
C GLY A 1010 -10.52 29.18 -37.58
N TRP A 1011 -11.70 29.24 -36.99
CA TRP A 1011 -12.29 28.06 -36.32
C TRP A 1011 -12.68 26.92 -37.26
N TRP A 1012 -12.87 27.18 -38.56
CA TRP A 1012 -13.14 26.11 -39.53
C TRP A 1012 -11.97 25.12 -39.63
N GLN A 1013 -10.73 25.63 -39.62
CA GLN A 1013 -9.52 24.81 -39.62
C GLN A 1013 -9.37 24.08 -38.29
N GLU A 1014 -9.56 24.77 -37.16
CA GLU A 1014 -9.47 24.19 -35.81
C GLU A 1014 -10.43 22.99 -35.66
N MET A 1015 -11.67 23.11 -36.16
CA MET A 1015 -12.64 22.01 -36.12
C MET A 1015 -12.25 20.85 -37.04
N ALA A 1016 -11.75 21.14 -38.25
CA ALA A 1016 -11.35 20.11 -39.20
C ALA A 1016 -10.15 19.30 -38.69
N GLU A 1017 -9.20 19.94 -38.02
CA GLU A 1017 -7.96 19.33 -37.51
C GLU A 1017 -8.09 18.77 -36.09
N ALA A 1018 -9.23 18.96 -35.42
CA ALA A 1018 -9.49 18.45 -34.08
C ALA A 1018 -9.26 16.93 -33.96
N LYS A 1019 -8.59 16.51 -32.88
CA LYS A 1019 -8.25 15.10 -32.60
C LYS A 1019 -9.40 14.40 -31.87
N LEU A 1020 -10.52 14.17 -32.56
CA LEU A 1020 -11.70 13.56 -31.96
C LEU A 1020 -11.54 12.04 -31.75
N PRO A 1021 -12.10 11.44 -30.67
CA PRO A 1021 -12.84 12.10 -29.58
C PRO A 1021 -11.94 12.67 -28.47
N ASN A 1022 -10.62 12.50 -28.56
CA ASN A 1022 -9.66 12.82 -27.49
C ASN A 1022 -9.59 14.31 -27.17
N ASP A 1023 -9.79 15.18 -28.15
CA ASP A 1023 -9.81 16.64 -27.98
C ASP A 1023 -10.97 17.28 -28.76
N PRO A 1024 -12.18 17.36 -28.17
CA PRO A 1024 -13.34 18.01 -28.76
C PRO A 1024 -13.38 19.52 -28.50
N SER A 1025 -12.36 20.09 -27.85
CA SER A 1025 -12.36 21.49 -27.38
C SER A 1025 -12.68 22.51 -28.48
N PRO A 1026 -12.12 22.41 -29.72
CA PRO A 1026 -12.48 23.32 -30.80
C PRO A 1026 -13.97 23.31 -31.15
N TRP A 1027 -14.64 22.16 -31.00
CA TRP A 1027 -16.07 22.01 -31.28
C TRP A 1027 -16.94 22.56 -30.14
N LEU A 1028 -16.57 22.29 -28.89
CA LEU A 1028 -17.27 22.80 -27.72
C LEU A 1028 -17.21 24.33 -27.65
N LEU A 1029 -16.04 24.92 -27.91
CA LEU A 1029 -15.85 26.37 -27.92
C LEU A 1029 -16.80 27.05 -28.91
N ARG A 1030 -17.04 26.45 -30.09
CA ARG A 1030 -17.99 27.02 -31.06
C ARG A 1030 -19.45 26.86 -30.66
N LEU A 1031 -19.81 25.77 -29.99
CA LEU A 1031 -21.15 25.64 -29.42
C LEU A 1031 -21.38 26.69 -28.31
N GLU A 1032 -20.38 26.95 -27.48
CA GLU A 1032 -20.42 28.00 -26.45
C GLU A 1032 -20.50 29.40 -27.07
N ASP A 1033 -19.71 29.70 -28.09
CA ASP A 1033 -19.77 30.96 -28.84
C ASP A 1033 -21.16 31.19 -29.45
N PHE A 1034 -21.79 30.14 -29.99
CA PHE A 1034 -23.15 30.23 -30.52
C PHE A 1034 -24.23 30.33 -29.45
N ALA A 1035 -23.92 30.00 -28.20
CA ALA A 1035 -24.83 30.05 -27.05
C ALA A 1035 -24.70 31.34 -26.22
N ARG A 1036 -23.82 32.28 -26.61
CA ARG A 1036 -23.63 33.53 -25.87
C ARG A 1036 -24.92 34.36 -25.78
N ALA A 1037 -25.21 34.84 -24.58
CA ALA A 1037 -26.42 35.60 -24.26
C ALA A 1037 -26.49 36.99 -24.93
N ASP A 1038 -25.35 37.51 -25.41
CA ASP A 1038 -25.24 38.80 -26.11
C ASP A 1038 -25.41 38.70 -27.63
N ALA A 1039 -25.64 37.50 -28.17
CA ALA A 1039 -25.90 37.30 -29.60
C ALA A 1039 -27.31 37.80 -29.98
N TRP A 1040 -27.40 39.03 -30.49
CA TRP A 1040 -28.66 39.67 -30.91
C TRP A 1040 -29.30 39.04 -32.17
N ARG A 1041 -28.52 38.32 -33.00
CA ARG A 1041 -28.96 37.68 -34.24
C ARG A 1041 -28.24 36.35 -34.50
N ILE A 1042 -28.99 35.33 -34.92
CA ILE A 1042 -28.45 34.02 -35.29
C ILE A 1042 -28.18 33.99 -36.80
N ASP A 1043 -26.94 34.27 -37.20
CA ASP A 1043 -26.47 34.06 -38.57
C ASP A 1043 -26.34 32.57 -38.91
N TYR A 1044 -26.77 32.17 -40.11
CA TYR A 1044 -26.67 30.81 -40.65
C TYR A 1044 -27.27 29.69 -39.76
N PRO A 1045 -28.52 29.82 -39.28
CA PRO A 1045 -29.11 28.90 -38.29
C PRO A 1045 -29.18 27.44 -38.78
N GLN A 1046 -29.41 27.22 -40.09
CA GLN A 1046 -29.45 25.88 -40.66
C GLN A 1046 -28.07 25.21 -40.69
N TRP A 1047 -27.00 25.96 -40.92
CA TRP A 1047 -25.62 25.45 -40.89
C TRP A 1047 -25.14 25.17 -39.47
N ARG A 1048 -25.58 25.98 -38.49
CA ARG A 1048 -25.33 25.69 -37.06
C ARG A 1048 -25.97 24.36 -36.64
N ARG A 1049 -27.18 24.05 -37.13
CA ARG A 1049 -27.85 22.76 -36.86
C ARG A 1049 -27.11 21.57 -37.49
N ALA A 1050 -26.42 21.78 -38.60
CA ALA A 1050 -25.60 20.76 -39.26
C ALA A 1050 -24.26 20.47 -38.55
N LEU A 1051 -23.92 21.15 -37.44
CA LEU A 1051 -22.67 20.90 -36.71
C LEU A 1051 -22.57 19.46 -36.20
N ALA A 1052 -23.69 18.82 -35.84
CA ALA A 1052 -23.68 17.41 -35.43
C ALA A 1052 -23.20 16.50 -36.58
N ASP A 1053 -23.72 16.70 -37.80
CA ASP A 1053 -23.28 15.97 -39.00
C ASP A 1053 -21.82 16.26 -39.33
N LEU A 1054 -21.39 17.52 -39.18
CA LEU A 1054 -20.01 17.91 -39.42
C LEU A 1054 -19.05 17.33 -38.36
N TYR A 1055 -19.48 17.15 -37.10
CA TYR A 1055 -18.68 16.50 -36.06
C TYR A 1055 -18.46 15.02 -36.39
N VAL A 1056 -19.53 14.34 -36.83
CA VAL A 1056 -19.46 12.96 -37.32
C VAL A 1056 -18.50 12.85 -38.50
N LEU A 1057 -18.59 13.78 -39.45
CA LEU A 1057 -17.68 13.90 -40.58
C LEU A 1057 -16.23 14.07 -40.10
N ALA A 1058 -15.94 15.04 -39.24
CA ALA A 1058 -14.57 15.32 -38.78
C ALA A 1058 -13.93 14.13 -38.07
N ARG A 1059 -14.69 13.44 -37.22
CA ARG A 1059 -14.21 12.27 -36.46
C ARG A 1059 -13.75 11.14 -37.37
N TRP A 1060 -14.56 10.80 -38.38
CA TRP A 1060 -14.33 9.66 -39.27
C TRP A 1060 -13.82 10.08 -40.67
N LEU A 1061 -13.35 11.33 -40.79
CA LEU A 1061 -12.93 11.92 -42.07
C LEU A 1061 -11.92 11.06 -42.84
N PRO A 1062 -10.87 10.46 -42.22
CA PRO A 1062 -9.93 9.62 -42.95
C PRO A 1062 -10.60 8.43 -43.64
N ASP A 1063 -11.53 7.76 -42.97
CA ASP A 1063 -12.21 6.57 -43.50
C ASP A 1063 -13.21 6.93 -44.60
N TYR A 1064 -13.92 8.07 -44.49
CA TYR A 1064 -14.76 8.57 -45.59
C TYR A 1064 -13.94 8.97 -46.82
N ILE A 1065 -12.75 9.55 -46.62
CA ILE A 1065 -11.84 9.85 -47.73
C ILE A 1065 -11.34 8.56 -48.38
N ASP A 1066 -10.98 7.54 -47.59
CA ASP A 1066 -10.54 6.26 -48.14
C ASP A 1066 -11.68 5.56 -48.90
N ALA A 1067 -12.89 5.54 -48.36
CA ALA A 1067 -14.07 5.03 -49.04
C ALA A 1067 -14.32 5.76 -50.38
N TYR A 1068 -14.28 7.09 -50.36
CA TYR A 1068 -14.48 7.92 -51.56
C TYR A 1068 -13.42 7.69 -52.63
N ARG A 1069 -12.13 7.72 -52.26
CA ARG A 1069 -11.02 7.54 -53.21
C ARG A 1069 -11.00 6.14 -53.82
N ASN A 1070 -11.51 5.13 -53.11
CA ASN A 1070 -11.48 3.74 -53.56
C ASN A 1070 -12.81 3.25 -54.13
N LEU A 1071 -13.77 4.15 -54.33
CA LEU A 1071 -15.04 3.84 -54.97
C LEU A 1071 -14.87 3.16 -56.36
N PRO A 1072 -13.93 3.58 -57.24
CA PRO A 1072 -13.68 2.87 -58.50
C PRO A 1072 -13.27 1.40 -58.31
N LYS A 1073 -12.47 1.09 -57.28
CA LYS A 1073 -12.02 -0.28 -57.01
C LYS A 1073 -13.17 -1.18 -56.54
N VAL A 1074 -14.11 -0.60 -55.80
CA VAL A 1074 -15.35 -1.31 -55.45
C VAL A 1074 -16.14 -1.62 -56.71
N LEU A 1075 -16.29 -0.65 -57.61
CA LEU A 1075 -17.01 -0.82 -58.88
C LEU A 1075 -16.35 -1.81 -59.84
N GLN A 1076 -15.03 -2.00 -59.76
CA GLN A 1076 -14.35 -3.07 -60.50
C GLN A 1076 -14.72 -4.47 -59.97
N THR A 1077 -15.04 -4.60 -58.68
CA THR A 1077 -15.39 -5.88 -58.05
C THR A 1077 -16.90 -6.13 -58.07
N GLN A 1078 -17.71 -5.08 -57.95
CA GLN A 1078 -19.17 -5.11 -57.96
C GLN A 1078 -19.66 -4.24 -59.11
N LYS A 1079 -20.26 -4.87 -60.14
CA LYS A 1079 -20.73 -4.16 -61.35
C LYS A 1079 -21.72 -3.01 -61.07
N VAL A 1080 -22.45 -3.10 -59.95
CA VAL A 1080 -23.42 -2.10 -59.50
C VAL A 1080 -23.33 -1.99 -57.98
N ILE A 1081 -23.37 -0.76 -57.46
CA ILE A 1081 -23.43 -0.48 -56.02
C ILE A 1081 -24.60 0.45 -55.72
N SER A 1082 -25.09 0.40 -54.49
CA SER A 1082 -25.95 1.44 -53.91
C SER A 1082 -25.06 2.44 -53.19
N LEU A 1083 -25.20 3.74 -53.49
CA LEU A 1083 -24.51 4.81 -52.78
C LEU A 1083 -24.96 4.90 -51.32
N LYS A 1084 -26.20 4.48 -51.00
CA LYS A 1084 -26.63 4.36 -49.59
C LYS A 1084 -25.78 3.35 -48.83
N GLU A 1085 -25.49 2.21 -49.44
CA GLU A 1085 -24.62 1.20 -48.82
C GLU A 1085 -23.15 1.63 -48.81
N VAL A 1086 -22.71 2.48 -49.74
CA VAL A 1086 -21.35 3.05 -49.73
C VAL A 1086 -21.11 3.92 -48.49
N TRP A 1087 -22.09 4.72 -48.08
CA TRP A 1087 -21.94 5.69 -46.98
C TRP A 1087 -22.34 5.16 -45.60
N LYS A 1088 -22.58 3.84 -45.47
CA LYS A 1088 -22.75 3.12 -44.20
C LYS A 1088 -21.50 2.30 -43.87
N LEU A 1089 -20.37 2.96 -43.65
CA LEU A 1089 -19.05 2.31 -43.59
C LEU A 1089 -19.01 1.06 -42.69
N SER A 1090 -19.39 1.19 -41.41
CA SER A 1090 -19.36 0.06 -40.46
C SER A 1090 -20.42 -1.03 -40.71
N ALA A 1091 -21.55 -0.69 -41.35
CA ALA A 1091 -22.66 -1.64 -41.54
C ALA A 1091 -22.67 -2.30 -42.92
N SER A 1092 -21.91 -1.75 -43.87
CA SER A 1092 -21.92 -2.19 -45.27
C SER A 1092 -20.88 -3.28 -45.54
N PRO A 1093 -21.27 -4.42 -46.16
CA PRO A 1093 -20.35 -5.46 -46.59
C PRO A 1093 -19.28 -4.97 -47.58
N ILE A 1094 -19.50 -3.83 -48.24
CA ILE A 1094 -18.58 -3.24 -49.21
C ILE A 1094 -17.21 -2.98 -48.58
N TRP A 1095 -17.19 -2.48 -47.34
CA TRP A 1095 -15.98 -1.99 -46.69
C TRP A 1095 -15.44 -2.92 -45.60
N GLN A 1096 -16.18 -3.95 -45.20
CA GLN A 1096 -15.77 -4.92 -44.19
C GLN A 1096 -14.38 -5.51 -44.44
N ARG A 1097 -14.05 -5.88 -45.69
CA ARG A 1097 -12.72 -6.43 -46.04
C ARG A 1097 -11.59 -5.42 -45.90
N ARG A 1098 -11.91 -4.13 -45.95
CA ARG A 1098 -10.96 -3.02 -45.85
C ARG A 1098 -10.86 -2.46 -44.42
N GLY A 1099 -11.74 -2.91 -43.53
CA GLY A 1099 -11.77 -2.49 -42.12
C GLY A 1099 -12.13 -1.02 -41.94
N LEU A 1100 -12.87 -0.41 -42.87
CA LEU A 1100 -13.29 0.97 -42.69
C LEU A 1100 -14.40 1.05 -41.66
N GLU A 1101 -14.23 1.98 -40.72
CA GLU A 1101 -15.20 2.27 -39.68
C GLU A 1101 -15.76 3.69 -39.87
N GLY A 1102 -17.00 3.90 -39.45
CA GLY A 1102 -17.63 5.21 -39.55
C GLY A 1102 -19.12 5.14 -39.32
N ALA A 1103 -19.64 6.20 -38.71
CA ALA A 1103 -21.08 6.40 -38.61
C ALA A 1103 -21.72 6.54 -40.01
N PRO A 1104 -23.03 6.26 -40.16
CA PRO A 1104 -23.68 6.39 -41.46
C PRO A 1104 -23.82 7.87 -41.86
N LEU A 1105 -23.34 8.24 -43.05
CA LEU A 1105 -23.55 9.57 -43.65
C LEU A 1105 -24.70 9.62 -44.65
N THR A 1106 -25.47 8.53 -44.80
CA THR A 1106 -26.51 8.43 -45.85
C THR A 1106 -27.56 9.55 -45.77
N GLN A 1107 -28.00 9.88 -44.55
CA GLN A 1107 -29.02 10.92 -44.34
C GLN A 1107 -28.40 12.32 -44.42
N SER A 1108 -27.19 12.50 -43.88
CA SER A 1108 -26.47 13.77 -43.89
C SER A 1108 -26.04 14.20 -45.29
N LEU A 1109 -25.67 13.25 -46.17
CA LEU A 1109 -25.29 13.54 -47.55
C LEU A 1109 -26.48 13.66 -48.49
N GLY A 1110 -27.47 12.77 -48.41
CA GLY A 1110 -28.59 12.74 -49.36
C GLY A 1110 -28.11 12.80 -50.82
N LEU A 1111 -28.72 13.68 -51.63
CA LEU A 1111 -28.31 13.94 -53.02
C LEU A 1111 -26.92 14.59 -53.15
N GLY A 1112 -26.34 15.10 -52.05
CA GLY A 1112 -24.97 15.59 -51.98
C GLY A 1112 -23.93 14.50 -52.26
N ALA A 1113 -24.27 13.22 -52.10
CA ALA A 1113 -23.41 12.11 -52.49
C ALA A 1113 -23.11 12.10 -54.00
N ASN A 1114 -24.13 12.34 -54.84
CA ASN A 1114 -23.96 12.44 -56.29
C ASN A 1114 -23.15 13.67 -56.68
N TRP A 1115 -23.38 14.78 -55.97
CA TRP A 1115 -22.61 16.02 -56.13
C TRP A 1115 -21.12 15.80 -55.86
N LEU A 1116 -20.74 15.08 -54.80
CA LEU A 1116 -19.34 14.76 -54.52
C LEU A 1116 -18.69 14.06 -55.70
N ILE A 1117 -19.32 12.99 -56.19
CA ILE A 1117 -18.78 12.19 -57.30
C ILE A 1117 -18.63 13.05 -58.56
N ARG A 1118 -19.65 13.85 -58.91
CA ARG A 1118 -19.57 14.76 -60.06
C ARG A 1118 -18.45 15.77 -59.94
N GLU A 1119 -18.37 16.50 -58.83
CA GLU A 1119 -17.35 17.52 -58.67
C GLU A 1119 -15.95 16.91 -58.58
N GLY A 1120 -15.81 15.70 -58.02
CA GLY A 1120 -14.56 14.94 -58.05
C GLY A 1120 -14.13 14.55 -59.46
N LEU A 1121 -15.07 14.15 -60.32
CA LEU A 1121 -14.80 13.84 -61.73
C LEU A 1121 -14.39 15.11 -62.50
N ARG A 1122 -15.11 16.23 -62.30
CA ARG A 1122 -14.78 17.55 -62.88
C ARG A 1122 -13.43 18.09 -62.41
N ALA A 1123 -13.05 17.77 -61.17
CA ALA A 1123 -11.77 18.13 -60.58
C ALA A 1123 -10.62 17.20 -60.97
N GLY A 1124 -10.90 16.10 -61.66
CA GLY A 1124 -9.89 15.14 -62.09
C GLY A 1124 -9.26 14.33 -60.95
N LEU A 1125 -10.03 14.02 -59.89
CA LEU A 1125 -9.55 13.22 -58.76
C LEU A 1125 -9.29 11.75 -59.11
N TRP A 1126 -9.82 11.29 -60.25
CA TRP A 1126 -9.67 9.93 -60.77
C TRP A 1126 -9.11 9.93 -62.19
N GLY A 1127 -8.38 8.87 -62.53
CA GLY A 1127 -7.79 8.66 -63.86
C GLY A 1127 -8.85 8.40 -64.94
N GLU A 1128 -8.48 8.47 -66.22
CA GLU A 1128 -9.43 8.32 -67.34
C GLU A 1128 -10.21 7.00 -67.30
N ASP A 1129 -9.56 5.88 -66.98
CA ASP A 1129 -10.20 4.56 -66.88
C ASP A 1129 -11.22 4.46 -65.73
N GLU A 1130 -10.96 5.17 -64.63
CA GLU A 1130 -11.83 5.20 -63.44
C GLU A 1130 -13.03 6.15 -63.63
N ARG A 1131 -12.90 7.17 -64.48
CA ARG A 1131 -13.98 8.13 -64.74
C ARG A 1131 -15.20 7.46 -65.34
N ASN A 1132 -14.98 6.60 -66.34
CA ASN A 1132 -16.06 5.93 -67.06
C ASN A 1132 -16.93 5.04 -66.15
N CYS A 1133 -16.36 4.43 -65.11
CA CYS A 1133 -17.14 3.61 -64.18
C CYS A 1133 -17.95 4.43 -63.17
N LEU A 1134 -17.52 5.67 -62.89
CA LEU A 1134 -18.17 6.58 -61.93
C LEU A 1134 -19.23 7.50 -62.56
N TYR A 1135 -19.22 7.71 -63.88
CA TYR A 1135 -20.21 8.55 -64.57
C TYR A 1135 -21.67 8.24 -64.21
N PRO A 1136 -22.11 6.97 -64.09
CA PRO A 1136 -23.47 6.65 -63.70
C PRO A 1136 -23.88 7.10 -62.30
N TYR A 1137 -22.94 7.53 -61.44
CA TYR A 1137 -23.18 7.87 -60.04
C TYR A 1137 -23.09 9.37 -59.74
N GLY A 1138 -22.69 10.19 -60.71
CA GLY A 1138 -22.56 11.64 -60.56
C GLY A 1138 -23.82 12.45 -60.90
N TRP A 1139 -24.98 11.80 -61.10
CA TRP A 1139 -26.23 12.47 -61.48
C TRP A 1139 -27.16 12.63 -60.28
N ALA A 1140 -27.46 13.86 -59.88
CA ALA A 1140 -28.30 14.13 -58.72
C ALA A 1140 -29.77 14.35 -59.13
N ALA A 1141 -30.68 13.53 -58.58
CA ALA A 1141 -32.12 13.63 -58.83
C ALA A 1141 -32.79 14.78 -58.04
N SER A 1142 -32.32 16.01 -58.25
CA SER A 1142 -32.90 17.20 -57.63
C SER A 1142 -34.35 17.40 -58.07
N ASP A 1143 -35.17 18.09 -57.27
CA ASP A 1143 -36.58 18.33 -57.61
C ASP A 1143 -36.77 18.97 -59.01
N ARG A 1144 -35.86 19.86 -59.39
CA ARG A 1144 -35.89 20.52 -60.70
C ARG A 1144 -35.50 19.56 -61.83
N VAL A 1145 -34.47 18.73 -61.62
CA VAL A 1145 -34.06 17.72 -62.60
C VAL A 1145 -35.12 16.64 -62.75
N ARG A 1146 -35.78 16.19 -61.67
CA ARG A 1146 -36.86 15.19 -61.75
C ARG A 1146 -38.08 15.73 -62.50
N ARG A 1147 -38.43 17.01 -62.30
CA ARG A 1147 -39.46 17.68 -63.11
C ARG A 1147 -39.07 17.73 -64.59
N LEU A 1148 -37.82 18.06 -64.88
CA LEU A 1148 -37.29 18.08 -66.26
C LEU A 1148 -37.28 16.67 -66.89
N CYS A 1149 -36.90 15.64 -66.14
CA CYS A 1149 -36.94 14.24 -66.57
C CYS A 1149 -38.37 13.79 -66.88
N ARG A 1150 -39.33 14.15 -66.03
CA ARG A 1150 -40.75 13.84 -66.24
C ARG A 1150 -41.32 14.56 -67.47
N SER A 1151 -40.94 15.82 -67.71
CA SER A 1151 -41.53 16.62 -68.80
C SER A 1151 -40.85 16.40 -70.17
N GLU A 1152 -39.53 16.22 -70.21
CA GLU A 1152 -38.77 16.17 -71.47
C GLU A 1152 -38.17 14.78 -71.78
N LEU A 1153 -38.01 13.90 -70.78
CA LEU A 1153 -37.34 12.59 -70.94
C LEU A 1153 -38.25 11.37 -70.70
N ASP A 1154 -39.55 11.57 -70.44
CA ASP A 1154 -40.51 10.51 -70.10
C ASP A 1154 -40.06 9.60 -68.95
N LEU A 1155 -39.28 10.15 -68.02
CA LEU A 1155 -38.71 9.41 -66.89
C LEU A 1155 -39.33 9.92 -65.58
N ASP A 1156 -40.21 9.11 -64.99
CA ASP A 1156 -40.77 9.38 -63.68
C ASP A 1156 -39.91 8.78 -62.55
N LEU A 1157 -39.21 9.65 -61.84
CA LEU A 1157 -38.35 9.30 -60.69
C LEU A 1157 -39.09 9.47 -59.35
N GLY A 1158 -40.42 9.57 -59.36
CA GLY A 1158 -41.24 9.70 -58.15
C GLY A 1158 -41.16 11.07 -57.46
N GLU A 1159 -41.76 11.18 -56.27
CA GLU A 1159 -41.93 12.45 -55.54
C GLU A 1159 -40.78 12.83 -54.60
N ALA A 1160 -40.01 11.87 -54.07
CA ALA A 1160 -38.80 12.12 -53.28
C ALA A 1160 -37.52 11.79 -54.07
N GLY A 1161 -36.51 12.66 -53.98
CA GLY A 1161 -35.22 12.43 -54.65
C GLY A 1161 -34.37 11.43 -53.87
N ASP A 1162 -33.69 10.54 -54.59
CA ASP A 1162 -32.85 9.49 -54.01
C ASP A 1162 -31.46 9.46 -54.66
N MET A 1163 -30.41 9.19 -53.87
CA MET A 1163 -29.04 9.14 -54.38
C MET A 1163 -28.78 7.95 -55.32
N ASP A 1164 -29.59 6.89 -55.22
CA ASP A 1164 -29.47 5.70 -56.07
C ASP A 1164 -30.21 5.83 -57.42
N GLN A 1165 -31.09 6.84 -57.58
CA GLN A 1165 -31.75 7.16 -58.87
C GLN A 1165 -30.78 7.66 -59.96
N THR A 1166 -29.53 7.94 -59.57
CA THR A 1166 -28.46 8.46 -60.41
C THR A 1166 -28.21 7.64 -61.69
N ARG A 1167 -28.35 6.32 -61.61
CA ARG A 1167 -28.10 5.41 -62.74
C ARG A 1167 -29.21 5.44 -63.79
N GLU A 1168 -30.46 5.67 -63.37
CA GLU A 1168 -31.62 5.74 -64.26
C GLU A 1168 -31.55 7.00 -65.13
N ILE A 1169 -31.17 8.14 -64.54
CA ILE A 1169 -30.94 9.40 -65.26
C ILE A 1169 -29.81 9.23 -66.28
N TYR A 1170 -28.65 8.71 -65.86
CA TYR A 1170 -27.53 8.50 -66.76
C TYR A 1170 -27.85 7.51 -67.88
N GLY A 1171 -28.61 6.44 -67.57
CA GLY A 1171 -29.04 5.44 -68.54
C GLY A 1171 -29.80 6.06 -69.70
N ILE A 1172 -30.84 6.85 -69.40
CA ILE A 1172 -31.65 7.51 -70.43
C ILE A 1172 -30.85 8.53 -71.24
N VAL A 1173 -29.99 9.34 -70.58
CA VAL A 1173 -29.14 10.30 -71.30
C VAL A 1173 -28.19 9.57 -72.25
N LYS A 1174 -27.56 8.49 -71.79
CA LYS A 1174 -26.66 7.66 -72.58
C LYS A 1174 -27.37 6.96 -73.74
N ASP A 1175 -28.58 6.47 -73.53
CA ASP A 1175 -29.35 5.78 -74.57
C ASP A 1175 -29.73 6.73 -75.72
N HIS A 1176 -29.94 8.03 -75.43
CA HIS A 1176 -30.31 9.02 -76.43
C HIS A 1176 -29.14 9.77 -77.09
N LEU A 1177 -28.07 10.11 -76.34
CA LEU A 1177 -26.90 10.84 -76.84
C LEU A 1177 -25.74 9.93 -77.27
N GLY A 1178 -25.69 8.69 -76.79
CA GLY A 1178 -24.55 7.80 -76.95
C GLY A 1178 -23.50 7.96 -75.84
N PRO A 1179 -22.57 6.99 -75.70
CA PRO A 1179 -21.62 6.95 -74.59
C PRO A 1179 -20.62 8.10 -74.56
N ASP A 1180 -20.25 8.66 -75.71
CA ASP A 1180 -19.21 9.69 -75.82
C ASP A 1180 -19.75 11.08 -75.40
N ASP A 1181 -21.00 11.39 -75.73
CA ASP A 1181 -21.63 12.69 -75.47
C ASP A 1181 -22.41 12.73 -74.15
N ALA A 1182 -22.78 11.57 -73.58
CA ALA A 1182 -23.56 11.48 -72.34
C ALA A 1182 -22.87 12.10 -71.12
N GLY A 1183 -21.55 12.31 -71.16
CA GLY A 1183 -20.81 12.95 -70.08
C GLY A 1183 -20.86 14.48 -70.08
N PHE A 1184 -21.47 15.13 -71.08
CA PHE A 1184 -21.51 16.60 -71.26
C PHE A 1184 -20.14 17.26 -71.01
N PHE A 1185 -19.13 16.83 -71.77
CA PHE A 1185 -17.73 17.30 -71.64
C PHE A 1185 -17.13 17.14 -70.23
N GLY A 1186 -17.60 16.13 -69.47
CA GLY A 1186 -17.16 15.81 -68.12
C GLY A 1186 -17.95 16.51 -67.01
N ASP A 1187 -19.02 17.25 -67.33
CA ASP A 1187 -19.86 17.95 -66.33
C ASP A 1187 -21.09 17.18 -65.87
N LEU A 1188 -21.42 16.05 -66.49
CA LEU A 1188 -22.52 15.15 -66.13
C LEU A 1188 -23.88 15.87 -66.10
N ASP A 1189 -24.61 15.82 -64.98
CA ASP A 1189 -25.94 16.41 -64.83
C ASP A 1189 -25.93 17.94 -64.65
N LEU A 1190 -24.76 18.58 -64.52
CA LEU A 1190 -24.66 20.02 -64.32
C LEU A 1190 -25.43 20.88 -65.35
N PRO A 1191 -25.45 20.55 -66.67
CA PRO A 1191 -26.26 21.30 -67.64
C PRO A 1191 -27.75 21.23 -67.30
N MET A 1192 -28.25 20.08 -66.82
CA MET A 1192 -29.63 19.90 -66.40
C MET A 1192 -29.93 20.67 -65.11
N GLN A 1193 -28.99 20.70 -64.16
CA GLN A 1193 -29.12 21.48 -62.92
C GLN A 1193 -29.15 22.99 -63.20
N ILE A 1194 -28.38 23.47 -64.17
CA ILE A 1194 -28.31 24.89 -64.53
C ILE A 1194 -29.50 25.32 -65.39
N ILE A 1195 -29.82 24.58 -66.45
CA ILE A 1195 -30.90 24.96 -67.38
C ILE A 1195 -32.28 24.95 -66.71
N SER A 1196 -32.44 24.15 -65.66
CA SER A 1196 -33.68 24.11 -64.87
C SER A 1196 -33.77 25.19 -63.79
N ASP A 1197 -32.76 26.06 -63.65
CA ASP A 1197 -32.82 27.25 -62.82
C ASP A 1197 -33.64 28.36 -63.51
N GLY A 1198 -34.46 29.09 -62.76
CA GLY A 1198 -35.33 30.13 -63.34
C GLY A 1198 -34.58 31.24 -64.08
N ARG A 1199 -33.28 31.45 -63.82
CA ARG A 1199 -32.45 32.40 -64.57
C ARG A 1199 -32.22 32.00 -66.04
N HIS A 1200 -32.42 30.72 -66.35
CA HIS A 1200 -32.27 30.15 -67.67
C HIS A 1200 -33.62 29.73 -68.27
N GLU A 1201 -34.74 30.18 -67.72
CA GLU A 1201 -36.09 29.81 -68.15
C GLU A 1201 -36.32 30.09 -69.65
N GLN A 1202 -35.84 31.23 -70.16
CA GLN A 1202 -35.92 31.55 -71.59
C GLN A 1202 -35.10 30.58 -72.45
N GLN A 1203 -33.91 30.20 -72.01
CA GLN A 1203 -33.07 29.21 -72.69
C GLN A 1203 -33.68 27.81 -72.62
N LEU A 1204 -34.26 27.42 -71.49
CA LEU A 1204 -34.97 26.16 -71.34
C LEU A 1204 -36.18 26.09 -72.29
N LEU A 1205 -36.94 27.18 -72.44
CA LEU A 1205 -38.04 27.27 -73.40
C LEU A 1205 -37.56 27.18 -74.86
N MET A 1206 -36.36 27.68 -75.18
CA MET A 1206 -35.77 27.56 -76.52
C MET A 1206 -35.26 26.13 -76.82
N ILE A 1207 -34.75 25.43 -75.81
CA ILE A 1207 -34.24 24.05 -75.94
C ILE A 1207 -35.39 23.03 -75.89
N SER A 1208 -36.41 23.27 -75.09
CA SER A 1208 -37.65 22.47 -75.06
C SER A 1208 -38.45 22.77 -76.32
N ALA A 1209 -39.19 21.82 -76.89
CA ALA A 1209 -39.90 22.00 -78.17
C ALA A 1209 -41.14 22.94 -78.08
N ARG A 1210 -41.10 23.96 -77.24
CA ARG A 1210 -42.15 24.96 -77.03
C ARG A 1210 -41.96 26.15 -77.97
N HIS A 1211 -42.05 25.91 -79.28
CA HIS A 1211 -42.17 26.98 -80.27
C HIS A 1211 -43.44 26.83 -81.09
N GLY A 1212 -44.45 27.56 -80.64
CA GLY A 1212 -45.70 27.79 -81.35
C GLY A 1212 -46.61 28.70 -80.53
N PHE A 1213 -46.32 30.00 -80.50
CA PHE A 1213 -47.27 31.14 -80.61
C PHE A 1213 -46.57 32.45 -80.23
N LEU A 1214 -46.60 33.40 -81.17
CA LEU A 1214 -46.11 34.78 -81.09
C LEU A 1214 -46.90 35.64 -80.10
N GLY A 1215 -46.28 36.70 -79.58
CA GLY A 1215 -47.04 37.86 -79.09
C GLY A 1215 -46.25 38.85 -78.24
N SER A 1216 -45.91 39.99 -78.84
CA SER A 1216 -45.47 41.23 -78.20
C SER A 1216 -46.34 41.64 -77.01
N ASP A 1217 -45.73 41.97 -75.87
CA ASP A 1217 -45.79 43.31 -75.24
C ASP A 1217 -45.20 43.29 -73.81
N TYR A 1218 -44.78 44.48 -73.37
CA TYR A 1218 -44.38 44.90 -72.01
C TYR A 1218 -42.88 45.03 -71.68
N ARG A 1219 -42.34 46.12 -72.23
CA ARG A 1219 -41.72 47.29 -71.55
C ARG A 1219 -40.78 47.07 -70.35
N VAL A 1220 -39.57 47.57 -70.57
CA VAL A 1220 -38.63 48.19 -69.62
C VAL A 1220 -39.35 49.06 -68.59
N LEU A 1221 -39.06 48.82 -67.31
CA LEU A 1221 -39.06 49.82 -66.25
C LEU A 1221 -37.82 49.58 -65.38
N ASP A 1222 -36.87 50.51 -65.47
CA ASP A 1222 -36.01 50.87 -64.35
C ASP A 1222 -36.87 51.12 -63.11
N ASP A 1223 -36.45 50.63 -61.96
CA ASP A 1223 -36.14 51.52 -60.85
C ASP A 1223 -35.38 50.78 -59.75
N ASP A 1224 -34.29 51.43 -59.33
CA ASP A 1224 -33.72 51.39 -57.99
C ASP A 1224 -34.79 51.19 -56.93
N LEU A 1225 -34.47 50.42 -55.86
CA LEU A 1225 -34.66 50.89 -54.49
C LEU A 1225 -34.14 49.87 -53.46
N MET A 1226 -33.36 50.45 -52.53
CA MET A 1226 -33.07 50.02 -51.18
C MET A 1226 -31.92 49.01 -50.97
N VAL A 1227 -30.73 49.55 -51.11
CA VAL A 1227 -29.75 49.57 -50.01
C VAL A 1227 -30.49 49.78 -48.68
N THR A 1228 -30.44 48.80 -47.79
CA THR A 1228 -30.52 49.05 -46.35
C THR A 1228 -29.32 48.40 -45.69
N ASN A 1229 -28.35 49.26 -45.39
CA ASN A 1229 -27.40 49.06 -44.31
C ASN A 1229 -28.16 48.67 -43.04
N TYR A 1230 -27.72 47.62 -42.38
CA TYR A 1230 -27.58 47.62 -40.93
C TYR A 1230 -26.20 47.03 -40.63
N ASP A 1231 -25.24 47.95 -40.50
CA ASP A 1231 -24.25 47.84 -39.43
C ASP A 1231 -25.02 47.74 -38.11
N GLU A 1232 -24.80 46.65 -37.38
CA GLU A 1232 -24.41 46.63 -35.96
C GLU A 1232 -24.55 45.20 -35.44
N ALA A 1233 -23.43 44.71 -34.89
CA ALA A 1233 -23.18 43.46 -34.13
C ALA A 1233 -22.94 42.14 -34.89
#